data_AF-A0A931QPC7-F1
#
_entry.id   AF-A0A931QPC7-F1
#
_cell.length_a   1.000
_cell.length_b   1.000
_cell.length_c   1.000
_cell.angle_alpha   90.00
_cell.angle_beta   90.00
_cell.angle_gamma   90.00
#
_symmetry.space_group_name_H-M   'P 1'
#
loop_
_entity.id
_entity.type
_entity.pdbx_description
1 polymer ?
#
loop_
_entity_poly.entity_id
_entity_poly.type
_entity_poly.pdbx_seq_one_letter_code
_entity_poly.pdbx_strand_id
1 'polypeptide(L)'
;MEHVHLFSIGKAGFFYKTKLLALIILLLGVNQFSYSQKMRNISFSKSSLEVKLLKADDGNEYQKFDMNDFMSSGESGQPDLPVKYLRLLIPSNEDVANIVVNVKNKETIKLTKKIYPSQPDIPTSLDFKENKFVKPDSKIYDSEKPFPEEIIKIKDDGYFDGTNHIVTLEIYPVRYYPKLDYVEFHDEIEFSLQMKNSSKQFLVRPNRKEKYDDLYENALKELIDNDEDIALYSSSRLGKSSLSVTGPLPAYEYVVITSNALSQYFNKFINWKRRKGLNIGLVTVEQISANYTGDLVSGINDEAGKIRQYLKDSYASGTVWALLGGDYSVVPIRYGAGYIDCAWDDASEYRIPADIYFADFNGDWNVDGIDSDGKLRYGEQGGTSSSDSPDYNPEIFVGRLLCSTSQEILNWTDKLILYEQNPGKGDNAYVAKSFMIQSDQMQGERQAQNVSALLTSFTHEIWEESPSYYAANPSFPTAAGVIAKMNNHYGLWSWFGHGTPKTCTASSDSVNTTPSSQIVPVYTTDVYGDSREGLDRLTNTDYPAVVYSIGCDNTPFDDFSPNPWGWGTGYNLGQGFTIQNAAGGPAFLGNTRYGYVPTSHMLYRKFAEQITNGTTSLGTAELISKGNYGNHYLAYSHNLVGCPETKLWTAVPSTFSSATVTDNGNSITVNAGVGNSIIVVCSIDNGATYFSEVYSSNATFMTTVRPLYITITKQNYLPYVAVSGGNLTASTTFSGTLKILGNLTVNSSVTLTVDAGAIVNITPGKVIYVNGTLNAVGTSTSKITFDRVGTSGQWSGIQFNAGSYGNIQYANVSNASPGIAVYSSNNIKIENCSFTDCFNSVFALSGTAYIYKNIVTGSYYSGIKAQTSSNITLAKQTLGQGSNQIKDGRTGSYAGPAIYANGNSYVLAGDEVFGDCGYNSITNYPSFVTSDNAWVDGCYNWWGSYPPSSSGFITANGGTINYLPALSSAPLLSKLSAQTESSTNEKLSKALVLKSKGDFNTAQLLLEQLLEENNNNNLTEFIIVHLGDCINKLKGDFSSYSKNKKIDSKYQQLINELTADKKANDGEIETAIKMYEEIINAKPEAEREKSSLFKAAVLYESFKDDKQTAEKYYDELIKKYPEDELSKFIYLKRGQLYDAKNNYVVNNETETSESFSLDQNSPNPFNPTTKITFTLPAKDVVRLKVYDILGREVAVLADGLFETGKHEIEFNASRLPSGVYFYNLTTSSSSVTKKMLLLK
;
A
#
# COMPACT_ATOMS: atom_id res chain seq x y z
N MET A 1 -44.48 -5.43 61.08
CA MET A 1 -45.49 -5.79 62.11
C MET A 1 -46.33 -6.93 61.55
N GLU A 2 -46.46 -7.98 62.37
CA GLU A 2 -47.50 -9.04 62.42
C GLU A 2 -47.79 -9.88 61.16
N HIS A 3 -47.43 -11.17 61.08
CA HIS A 3 -47.93 -12.40 61.76
C HIS A 3 -49.29 -12.95 61.28
N VAL A 4 -49.22 -14.20 60.76
CA VAL A 4 -50.09 -15.38 61.00
C VAL A 4 -50.64 -16.11 59.76
N HIS A 5 -50.20 -17.36 59.75
CA HIS A 5 -50.53 -18.61 59.06
C HIS A 5 -52.00 -19.13 59.03
N LEU A 6 -52.20 -20.00 58.02
CA LEU A 6 -52.91 -21.31 57.98
C LEU A 6 -54.37 -21.43 57.45
N PHE A 7 -54.48 -22.14 56.31
CA PHE A 7 -55.39 -23.27 55.91
C PHE A 7 -56.91 -23.17 56.19
N SER A 8 -57.87 -23.62 55.36
CA SER A 8 -57.94 -24.57 54.24
C SER A 8 -59.30 -24.37 53.53
N ILE A 9 -59.43 -24.80 52.27
CA ILE A 9 -60.59 -25.40 51.55
C ILE A 9 -60.12 -25.39 50.07
N GLY A 10 -59.96 -26.49 49.33
CA GLY A 10 -60.69 -27.74 49.33
C GLY A 10 -61.45 -27.89 48.01
N LYS A 11 -60.91 -28.71 47.09
CA LYS A 11 -61.61 -29.42 45.99
C LYS A 11 -61.94 -28.75 44.64
N ALA A 12 -61.64 -27.47 44.37
CA ALA A 12 -61.79 -26.92 43.01
C ALA A 12 -60.48 -26.89 42.16
N GLY A 13 -59.31 -26.94 42.80
CA GLY A 13 -58.02 -26.74 42.14
C GLY A 13 -57.40 -27.97 41.46
N PHE A 14 -57.90 -29.18 41.72
CA PHE A 14 -57.29 -30.42 41.20
C PHE A 14 -57.69 -30.71 39.75
N PHE A 15 -58.94 -30.40 39.36
CA PHE A 15 -59.42 -30.58 37.98
C PHE A 15 -58.93 -29.48 37.03
N TYR A 16 -58.71 -28.25 37.53
CA TYR A 16 -58.11 -27.17 36.73
C TYR A 16 -56.60 -27.33 36.55
N LYS A 17 -55.85 -27.82 37.56
CA LYS A 17 -54.41 -28.10 37.38
C LYS A 17 -54.16 -29.29 36.47
N THR A 18 -54.97 -30.35 36.51
CA THR A 18 -54.80 -31.48 35.58
C THR A 18 -55.25 -31.16 34.16
N LYS A 19 -56.29 -30.34 33.95
CA LYS A 19 -56.62 -29.84 32.61
C LYS A 19 -55.65 -28.79 32.10
N LEU A 20 -55.11 -27.91 32.94
CA LEU A 20 -54.10 -26.93 32.52
C LEU A 20 -52.75 -27.61 32.28
N LEU A 21 -52.37 -28.60 33.10
CA LEU A 21 -51.18 -29.41 32.86
C LEU A 21 -51.37 -30.33 31.65
N ALA A 22 -52.56 -30.90 31.43
CA ALA A 22 -52.86 -31.67 30.23
C ALA A 22 -53.00 -30.79 28.98
N LEU A 23 -53.44 -29.53 29.10
CA LEU A 23 -53.48 -28.57 27.99
C LEU A 23 -52.10 -27.99 27.72
N ILE A 24 -51.24 -27.80 28.73
CA ILE A 24 -49.82 -27.45 28.57
C ILE A 24 -49.03 -28.64 28.01
N ILE A 25 -49.31 -29.88 28.44
CA ILE A 25 -48.74 -31.10 27.84
C ILE A 25 -49.33 -31.37 26.44
N LEU A 26 -50.59 -31.02 26.17
CA LEU A 26 -51.13 -31.04 24.80
C LEU A 26 -50.53 -29.92 23.94
N LEU A 27 -50.32 -28.71 24.46
CA LEU A 27 -49.75 -27.59 23.70
C LEU A 27 -48.23 -27.78 23.49
N LEU A 28 -47.51 -28.33 24.46
CA LEU A 28 -46.10 -28.73 24.33
C LEU A 28 -45.97 -29.99 23.46
N GLY A 29 -46.89 -30.94 23.59
CA GLY A 29 -46.95 -32.16 22.79
C GLY A 29 -47.35 -31.89 21.33
N VAL A 30 -48.30 -31.00 21.08
CA VAL A 30 -48.71 -30.61 19.71
C VAL A 30 -47.62 -29.78 19.02
N ASN A 31 -46.86 -28.97 19.76
CA ASN A 31 -45.67 -28.31 19.21
C ASN A 31 -44.53 -29.31 18.91
N GLN A 32 -44.22 -30.26 19.79
CA GLN A 32 -43.19 -31.28 19.51
C GLN A 32 -43.58 -32.24 18.37
N PHE A 33 -44.87 -32.59 18.23
CA PHE A 33 -45.34 -33.45 17.14
C PHE A 33 -45.37 -32.75 15.77
N SER A 34 -45.38 -31.42 15.72
CA SER A 34 -45.44 -30.67 14.43
C SER A 34 -44.07 -30.48 13.77
N TYR A 35 -42.95 -30.57 14.50
CA TYR A 35 -41.61 -30.29 13.95
C TYR A 35 -40.94 -31.52 13.33
N SER A 36 -41.11 -32.69 13.95
CA SER A 36 -40.53 -33.97 13.49
C SER A 36 -41.16 -34.53 12.20
N GLN A 37 -42.07 -33.80 11.55
CA GLN A 37 -42.74 -34.19 10.32
C GLN A 37 -42.98 -33.02 9.35
N LYS A 38 -42.19 -31.93 9.45
CA LYS A 38 -42.28 -30.83 8.46
C LYS A 38 -42.01 -31.40 7.07
N MET A 39 -43.05 -31.43 6.24
CA MET A 39 -42.95 -31.85 4.84
C MET A 39 -42.16 -30.80 4.06
N ARG A 40 -41.12 -31.24 3.37
CA ARG A 40 -40.27 -30.44 2.49
C ARG A 40 -40.44 -30.94 1.06
N ASN A 41 -40.28 -30.04 0.11
CA ASN A 41 -40.40 -30.36 -1.30
C ASN A 41 -39.23 -29.73 -2.06
N ILE A 42 -38.62 -30.50 -2.94
CA ILE A 42 -37.58 -30.03 -3.85
C ILE A 42 -37.95 -30.42 -5.27
N SER A 43 -37.80 -29.46 -6.19
CA SER A 43 -38.11 -29.65 -7.59
C SER A 43 -36.89 -29.46 -8.48
N PHE A 44 -36.81 -30.25 -9.54
CA PHE A 44 -35.72 -30.25 -10.50
C PHE A 44 -36.28 -30.07 -11.91
N SER A 45 -35.70 -29.15 -12.68
CA SER A 45 -36.11 -28.98 -14.07
C SER A 45 -35.42 -29.98 -14.97
N LYS A 46 -36.17 -30.67 -15.82
CA LYS A 46 -35.59 -31.51 -16.87
C LYS A 46 -34.76 -30.68 -17.86
N SER A 47 -35.11 -29.41 -18.08
CA SER A 47 -34.35 -28.55 -19.00
C SER A 47 -32.94 -28.22 -18.51
N SER A 48 -32.65 -28.41 -17.21
CA SER A 48 -31.31 -28.25 -16.65
C SER A 48 -30.48 -29.54 -16.67
N LEU A 49 -31.06 -30.66 -17.10
CA LEU A 49 -30.38 -31.94 -17.22
C LEU A 49 -29.74 -32.06 -18.60
N GLU A 50 -28.43 -31.87 -18.66
CA GLU A 50 -27.64 -32.05 -19.87
C GLU A 50 -27.19 -33.51 -20.00
N VAL A 51 -27.26 -34.05 -21.22
CA VAL A 51 -26.79 -35.41 -21.53
C VAL A 51 -25.65 -35.33 -22.52
N LYS A 52 -24.46 -35.71 -22.07
CA LYS A 52 -23.24 -35.73 -22.89
C LYS A 52 -22.89 -37.16 -23.27
N LEU A 53 -22.46 -37.36 -24.52
CA LEU A 53 -21.85 -38.61 -24.96
C LEU A 53 -20.34 -38.48 -24.83
N LEU A 54 -19.75 -39.32 -23.99
CA LEU A 54 -18.32 -39.34 -23.72
C LEU A 54 -17.72 -40.62 -24.25
N LYS A 55 -16.65 -40.51 -25.02
CA LYS A 55 -15.82 -41.66 -25.39
C LYS A 55 -14.72 -41.79 -24.35
N ALA A 56 -14.68 -42.92 -23.65
CA ALA A 56 -13.68 -43.20 -22.63
C ALA A 56 -12.43 -43.87 -23.24
N ASP A 57 -11.35 -43.93 -22.46
CA ASP A 57 -10.07 -44.50 -22.89
C ASP A 57 -10.11 -46.02 -23.09
N ASP A 58 -11.15 -46.67 -22.55
CA ASP A 58 -11.45 -48.08 -22.85
C ASP A 58 -12.01 -48.31 -24.26
N GLY A 59 -12.23 -47.23 -25.02
CA GLY A 59 -12.76 -47.22 -26.37
C GLY A 59 -14.29 -47.24 -26.46
N ASN A 60 -15.00 -47.36 -25.33
CA ASN A 60 -16.45 -47.36 -25.27
C ASN A 60 -17.03 -45.95 -25.20
N GLU A 61 -18.30 -45.81 -25.58
CA GLU A 61 -19.07 -44.59 -25.39
C GLU A 61 -20.03 -44.75 -24.23
N TYR A 62 -20.14 -43.70 -23.43
CA TYR A 62 -20.98 -43.61 -22.25
C TYR A 62 -21.85 -42.35 -22.30
N GLN A 63 -22.95 -42.35 -21.55
CA GLN A 63 -23.77 -41.16 -21.30
C GLN A 63 -23.41 -40.57 -19.93
N LYS A 64 -23.10 -39.27 -19.87
CA LYS A 64 -22.96 -38.51 -18.63
C LYS A 64 -24.15 -37.55 -18.49
N PHE A 65 -24.74 -37.54 -17.29
CA PHE A 65 -25.81 -36.62 -16.93
C PHE A 65 -25.22 -35.52 -16.07
N ASP A 66 -25.32 -34.27 -16.53
CA ASP A 66 -24.83 -33.11 -15.82
C ASP A 66 -25.99 -32.16 -15.50
N MET A 67 -25.90 -31.51 -14.35
CA MET A 67 -26.78 -30.40 -13.98
C MET A 67 -25.92 -29.26 -13.45
N ASN A 68 -26.20 -28.03 -13.88
CA ASN A 68 -25.49 -26.86 -13.38
C ASN A 68 -25.67 -26.71 -11.87
N ASP A 69 -24.58 -26.42 -11.15
CA ASP A 69 -24.49 -26.28 -9.69
C ASP A 69 -24.73 -27.57 -8.88
N PHE A 70 -24.66 -28.74 -9.53
CA PHE A 70 -24.71 -30.06 -8.87
C PHE A 70 -23.32 -30.66 -8.83
N MET A 71 -23.05 -31.46 -7.80
CA MET A 71 -21.84 -32.25 -7.69
C MET A 71 -21.99 -33.56 -8.47
N SER A 72 -20.87 -34.19 -8.81
CA SER A 72 -20.85 -35.58 -9.29
C SER A 72 -20.93 -36.54 -8.10
N SER A 73 -21.55 -37.70 -8.29
CA SER A 73 -21.77 -38.67 -7.23
C SER A 73 -20.92 -39.93 -7.38
N GLY A 74 -20.78 -40.67 -6.27
CA GLY A 74 -20.21 -42.01 -6.26
C GLY A 74 -18.69 -42.02 -6.13
N GLU A 75 -18.18 -43.14 -5.66
CA GLU A 75 -16.74 -43.45 -5.67
C GLU A 75 -16.28 -43.82 -7.09
N SER A 76 -14.97 -43.83 -7.32
CA SER A 76 -14.41 -44.23 -8.61
C SER A 76 -14.95 -45.58 -9.09
N GLY A 77 -15.42 -45.61 -10.34
CA GLY A 77 -16.04 -46.79 -10.97
C GLY A 77 -17.55 -46.93 -10.74
N GLN A 78 -18.15 -46.19 -9.81
CA GLN A 78 -19.61 -46.12 -9.64
C GLN A 78 -20.24 -45.21 -10.70
N PRO A 79 -21.56 -45.25 -10.96
CA PRO A 79 -22.20 -44.36 -11.92
C PRO A 79 -22.10 -42.87 -11.54
N ASP A 80 -21.59 -42.04 -12.45
CA ASP A 80 -21.52 -40.58 -12.32
C ASP A 80 -22.89 -39.96 -12.55
N LEU A 81 -23.59 -39.67 -11.45
CA LEU A 81 -24.90 -39.01 -11.46
C LEU A 81 -24.84 -37.65 -10.76
N PRO A 82 -25.66 -36.66 -11.19
CA PRO A 82 -25.73 -35.37 -10.50
C PRO A 82 -26.33 -35.55 -9.10
N VAL A 83 -25.72 -34.92 -8.10
CA VAL A 83 -26.19 -34.89 -6.70
C VAL A 83 -26.24 -33.45 -6.18
N LYS A 84 -27.29 -33.11 -5.44
CA LYS A 84 -27.41 -31.84 -4.72
C LYS A 84 -27.24 -32.06 -3.24
N TYR A 85 -26.41 -31.24 -2.60
CA TYR A 85 -26.33 -31.17 -1.15
C TYR A 85 -27.35 -30.16 -0.63
N LEU A 86 -28.13 -30.57 0.37
CA LEU A 86 -29.10 -29.72 1.06
C LEU A 86 -28.76 -29.70 2.55
N ARG A 87 -28.42 -28.53 3.09
CA ARG A 87 -28.01 -28.34 4.48
C ARG A 87 -29.18 -27.81 5.29
N LEU A 88 -29.60 -28.56 6.30
CA LEU A 88 -30.79 -28.25 7.08
C LEU A 88 -30.42 -28.02 8.55
N LEU A 89 -30.82 -26.87 9.08
CA LEU A 89 -30.88 -26.64 10.52
C LEU A 89 -32.00 -27.50 11.12
N ILE A 90 -31.68 -28.24 12.17
CA ILE A 90 -32.61 -29.05 12.97
C ILE A 90 -32.50 -28.68 14.45
N PRO A 91 -33.40 -29.16 15.35
CA PRO A 91 -33.27 -28.90 16.78
C PRO A 91 -31.92 -29.37 17.35
N SER A 92 -31.29 -28.54 18.19
CA SER A 92 -29.97 -28.79 18.78
C SER A 92 -29.84 -30.09 19.57
N ASN A 93 -30.95 -30.64 20.07
CA ASN A 93 -30.99 -31.79 20.96
C ASN A 93 -31.60 -33.05 20.30
N GLU A 94 -31.74 -33.05 18.96
CA GLU A 94 -32.34 -34.15 18.19
C GLU A 94 -31.43 -34.57 17.04
N ASP A 95 -31.40 -35.86 16.71
CA ASP A 95 -30.75 -36.42 15.51
C ASP A 95 -31.81 -36.90 14.51
N VAL A 96 -31.45 -37.02 13.23
CA VAL A 96 -32.33 -37.65 12.23
C VAL A 96 -32.32 -39.16 12.42
N ALA A 97 -33.48 -39.73 12.75
CA ALA A 97 -33.69 -41.16 12.90
C ALA A 97 -33.99 -41.87 11.56
N ASN A 98 -34.74 -41.20 10.68
CA ASN A 98 -35.17 -41.74 9.40
C ASN A 98 -35.59 -40.61 8.44
N ILE A 99 -35.48 -40.84 7.13
CA ILE A 99 -35.93 -39.92 6.08
C ILE A 99 -37.07 -40.59 5.31
N VAL A 100 -38.26 -39.99 5.36
CA VAL A 100 -39.42 -40.47 4.60
C VAL A 100 -39.46 -39.74 3.27
N VAL A 101 -39.18 -40.45 2.18
CA VAL A 101 -39.14 -39.89 0.81
C VAL A 101 -40.36 -40.32 0.01
N ASN A 102 -40.96 -39.37 -0.71
CA ASN A 102 -42.10 -39.54 -1.58
C ASN A 102 -41.86 -38.82 -2.91
N VAL A 103 -41.53 -39.57 -3.96
CA VAL A 103 -41.35 -39.04 -5.31
C VAL A 103 -42.73 -38.76 -5.93
N LYS A 104 -43.05 -37.49 -6.16
CA LYS A 104 -44.37 -37.06 -6.65
C LYS A 104 -44.56 -37.30 -8.12
N ASN A 105 -43.52 -36.99 -8.89
CA ASN A 105 -43.49 -37.23 -10.31
C ASN A 105 -42.12 -37.80 -10.70
N LYS A 106 -42.14 -38.64 -11.74
CA LYS A 106 -40.93 -39.26 -12.28
C LYS A 106 -41.09 -39.53 -13.76
N GLU A 107 -40.00 -39.37 -14.49
CA GLU A 107 -39.92 -39.72 -15.90
C GLU A 107 -38.84 -40.78 -16.12
N THR A 108 -39.17 -41.80 -16.93
CA THR A 108 -38.21 -42.82 -17.36
C THR A 108 -37.53 -42.37 -18.65
N ILE A 109 -36.21 -42.26 -18.61
CA ILE A 109 -35.37 -41.95 -19.78
C ILE A 109 -34.59 -43.22 -20.14
N LYS A 110 -34.91 -43.79 -21.32
CA LYS A 110 -34.18 -44.94 -21.84
C LYS A 110 -32.78 -44.54 -22.28
N LEU A 111 -31.78 -45.30 -21.87
CA LEU A 111 -30.39 -45.05 -22.24
C LEU A 111 -30.05 -45.66 -23.60
N THR A 112 -29.18 -44.98 -24.33
CA THR A 112 -28.54 -45.48 -25.56
C THR A 112 -27.15 -46.05 -25.28
N LYS A 113 -26.52 -45.65 -24.17
CA LYS A 113 -25.24 -46.16 -23.65
C LYS A 113 -25.27 -46.26 -22.13
N LYS A 114 -24.34 -47.02 -21.53
CA LYS A 114 -24.19 -47.08 -20.07
C LYS A 114 -23.81 -45.70 -19.50
N ILE A 115 -24.14 -45.46 -18.23
CA ILE A 115 -23.74 -44.23 -17.53
C ILE A 115 -22.22 -44.19 -17.39
N TYR A 116 -21.62 -43.02 -17.60
CA TYR A 116 -20.19 -42.82 -17.42
C TYR A 116 -19.80 -43.13 -15.96
N PRO A 117 -18.78 -43.97 -15.70
CA PRO A 117 -18.35 -44.22 -14.34
C PRO A 117 -17.62 -43.01 -13.78
N SER A 118 -17.89 -42.65 -12.52
CA SER A 118 -17.17 -41.62 -11.76
C SER A 118 -15.69 -41.94 -11.79
N GLN A 119 -14.91 -40.90 -12.04
CA GLN A 119 -13.46 -41.00 -12.14
C GLN A 119 -12.83 -40.32 -10.92
N PRO A 120 -11.64 -40.78 -10.50
CA PRO A 120 -10.92 -40.14 -9.40
C PRO A 120 -10.60 -38.68 -9.74
N ASP A 121 -10.69 -37.81 -8.73
CA ASP A 121 -10.35 -36.39 -8.87
C ASP A 121 -8.92 -36.24 -9.41
N ILE A 122 -8.75 -35.34 -10.38
CA ILE A 122 -7.46 -35.06 -11.01
C ILE A 122 -6.73 -34.03 -10.15
N PRO A 123 -5.58 -34.36 -9.52
CA PRO A 123 -4.84 -33.40 -8.73
C PRO A 123 -4.23 -32.32 -9.63
N THR A 124 -4.16 -31.08 -9.13
CA THR A 124 -3.49 -29.96 -9.79
C THR A 124 -1.95 -30.08 -9.72
N SER A 125 -1.40 -31.30 -9.63
CA SER A 125 0.04 -31.54 -9.42
C SER A 125 0.75 -31.68 -10.75
N LEU A 126 2.03 -31.33 -10.79
CA LEU A 126 2.87 -31.38 -12.00
C LEU A 126 3.32 -32.79 -12.39
N ASP A 127 3.44 -33.69 -11.42
CA ASP A 127 3.97 -35.04 -11.63
C ASP A 127 2.86 -36.07 -11.88
N PHE A 128 1.62 -35.60 -12.01
CA PHE A 128 0.48 -36.46 -12.24
C PHE A 128 0.49 -37.02 -13.67
N LYS A 129 0.72 -38.33 -13.78
CA LYS A 129 0.54 -39.10 -15.03
C LYS A 129 -0.90 -39.59 -15.07
N GLU A 130 -1.59 -39.36 -16.19
CA GLU A 130 -3.00 -39.72 -16.47
C GLU A 130 -3.49 -40.90 -15.62
N ASN A 131 -4.57 -40.67 -14.87
CA ASN A 131 -5.30 -41.78 -14.25
C ASN A 131 -5.73 -42.73 -15.36
N LYS A 132 -5.36 -44.01 -15.26
CA LYS A 132 -5.96 -45.04 -16.10
C LYS A 132 -7.46 -44.98 -15.85
N PHE A 133 -8.24 -44.78 -16.91
CA PHE A 133 -9.70 -44.81 -16.84
C PHE A 133 -10.19 -45.95 -15.95
N VAL A 134 -10.92 -45.59 -14.89
CA VAL A 134 -11.53 -46.55 -13.97
C VAL A 134 -12.76 -47.10 -14.64
N LYS A 135 -12.71 -48.41 -14.95
CA LYS A 135 -13.82 -49.11 -15.60
C LYS A 135 -15.04 -49.17 -14.70
N PRO A 136 -16.26 -49.29 -15.27
CA PRO A 136 -17.48 -49.49 -14.50
C PRO A 136 -17.35 -50.64 -13.49
N ASP A 137 -17.73 -50.41 -12.23
CA ASP A 137 -17.78 -51.46 -11.22
C ASP A 137 -18.88 -52.47 -11.60
N SER A 138 -18.46 -53.65 -12.04
CA SER A 138 -19.35 -54.76 -12.42
C SER A 138 -20.40 -55.07 -11.34
N LYS A 139 -20.08 -54.90 -10.04
CA LYS A 139 -21.04 -55.16 -8.95
C LYS A 139 -22.25 -54.23 -9.00
N ILE A 140 -22.08 -53.02 -9.52
CA ILE A 140 -23.16 -52.04 -9.68
C ILE A 140 -23.73 -52.13 -11.10
N TYR A 141 -22.88 -52.14 -12.12
CA TYR A 141 -23.31 -52.06 -13.51
C TYR A 141 -24.03 -53.31 -14.02
N ASP A 142 -23.79 -54.48 -13.41
CA ASP A 142 -24.52 -55.72 -13.71
C ASP A 142 -25.70 -55.97 -12.74
N SER A 143 -25.93 -55.06 -11.79
CA SER A 143 -26.96 -55.18 -10.76
C SER A 143 -28.36 -54.88 -11.28
N GLU A 144 -29.35 -55.61 -10.76
CA GLU A 144 -30.78 -55.29 -10.91
C GLU A 144 -31.24 -54.17 -9.98
N LYS A 145 -30.43 -53.84 -8.95
CA LYS A 145 -30.75 -52.76 -8.03
C LYS A 145 -30.48 -51.39 -8.65
N PRO A 146 -31.29 -50.37 -8.30
CA PRO A 146 -31.00 -49.01 -8.71
C PRO A 146 -29.76 -48.45 -7.99
N PHE A 147 -29.08 -47.51 -8.67
CA PHE A 147 -28.03 -46.68 -8.10
C PHE A 147 -28.43 -45.20 -8.14
N PRO A 148 -28.32 -44.45 -7.03
CA PRO A 148 -28.17 -44.97 -5.67
C PRO A 148 -29.45 -45.70 -5.19
N GLU A 149 -29.29 -46.62 -4.23
CA GLU A 149 -30.41 -47.37 -3.61
C GLU A 149 -31.35 -46.45 -2.79
N GLU A 150 -30.84 -45.33 -2.28
CA GLU A 150 -31.58 -44.27 -1.57
C GLU A 150 -31.55 -42.98 -2.37
N ILE A 151 -32.69 -42.30 -2.51
CA ILE A 151 -32.81 -41.04 -3.26
C ILE A 151 -32.30 -39.86 -2.43
N ILE A 152 -32.48 -39.95 -1.11
CA ILE A 152 -31.99 -39.00 -0.13
C ILE A 152 -31.29 -39.77 0.99
N LYS A 153 -30.06 -39.39 1.32
CA LYS A 153 -29.32 -39.95 2.46
C LYS A 153 -28.59 -38.85 3.23
N ILE A 154 -28.27 -39.12 4.49
CA ILE A 154 -27.46 -38.21 5.31
C ILE A 154 -26.02 -38.31 4.84
N LYS A 155 -25.41 -37.17 4.54
CA LYS A 155 -24.00 -37.04 4.19
C LYS A 155 -23.15 -36.59 5.38
N ASP A 156 -23.65 -35.62 6.13
CA ASP A 156 -22.93 -35.03 7.26
C ASP A 156 -23.89 -34.56 8.35
N ASP A 157 -23.41 -34.49 9.58
CA ASP A 157 -24.18 -34.19 10.80
C ASP A 157 -23.24 -33.54 11.84
N GLY A 158 -23.43 -32.24 12.05
CA GLY A 158 -22.48 -31.39 12.76
C GLY A 158 -23.09 -30.19 13.49
N TYR A 159 -22.27 -29.50 14.29
CA TYR A 159 -22.70 -28.30 15.00
C TYR A 159 -21.92 -27.08 14.53
N PHE A 160 -22.61 -26.00 14.23
CA PHE A 160 -22.00 -24.70 13.99
C PHE A 160 -22.23 -23.80 15.21
N ASP A 161 -21.18 -23.10 15.64
CA ASP A 161 -21.25 -22.17 16.77
C ASP A 161 -21.88 -22.84 18.01
N GLY A 162 -21.40 -24.05 18.28
CA GLY A 162 -21.71 -24.84 19.46
C GLY A 162 -23.08 -25.49 19.51
N THR A 163 -24.14 -24.81 19.04
CA THR A 163 -25.55 -25.24 19.23
C THR A 163 -26.35 -25.38 17.93
N ASN A 164 -25.89 -24.83 16.80
CA ASN A 164 -26.66 -24.88 15.56
C ASN A 164 -26.43 -26.23 14.89
N HIS A 165 -27.35 -27.16 15.11
CA HIS A 165 -27.24 -28.52 14.57
C HIS A 165 -27.62 -28.53 13.08
N ILE A 166 -26.63 -28.78 12.23
CA ILE A 166 -26.77 -28.80 10.77
C ILE A 166 -26.61 -30.22 10.27
N VAL A 167 -27.60 -30.70 9.53
CA VAL A 167 -27.56 -31.98 8.82
C VAL A 167 -27.50 -31.73 7.32
N THR A 168 -26.50 -32.28 6.66
CA THR A 168 -26.34 -32.22 5.21
C THR A 168 -26.91 -33.49 4.57
N LEU A 169 -27.82 -33.31 3.63
CA LEU A 169 -28.46 -34.38 2.86
C LEU A 169 -27.90 -34.44 1.44
N GLU A 170 -27.63 -35.65 0.97
CA GLU A 170 -27.36 -35.96 -0.44
C GLU A 170 -28.66 -36.30 -1.15
N ILE A 171 -29.06 -35.50 -2.14
CA ILE A 171 -30.32 -35.64 -2.89
C ILE A 171 -30.02 -35.93 -4.36
N TYR A 172 -30.57 -37.03 -4.87
CA TYR A 172 -30.35 -37.52 -6.22
C TYR A 172 -31.57 -37.27 -7.13
N PRO A 173 -31.53 -36.30 -8.06
CA PRO A 173 -32.58 -36.11 -9.06
C PRO A 173 -32.64 -37.22 -10.11
N VAL A 174 -31.57 -38.02 -10.23
CA VAL A 174 -31.46 -39.11 -11.20
C VAL A 174 -31.14 -40.41 -10.47
N ARG A 175 -31.90 -41.47 -10.79
CA ARG A 175 -31.64 -42.83 -10.33
C ARG A 175 -31.44 -43.76 -11.51
N TYR A 176 -30.31 -44.44 -11.54
CA TYR A 176 -29.91 -45.33 -12.63
C TYR A 176 -30.29 -46.78 -12.34
N TYR A 177 -30.84 -47.49 -13.34
CA TYR A 177 -31.12 -48.92 -13.28
C TYR A 177 -30.18 -49.65 -14.25
N PRO A 178 -29.02 -50.15 -13.77
CA PRO A 178 -27.90 -50.48 -14.65
C PRO A 178 -28.15 -51.64 -15.60
N LYS A 179 -28.71 -52.76 -15.12
CA LYS A 179 -29.02 -53.93 -15.95
C LYS A 179 -30.18 -53.68 -16.93
N LEU A 180 -31.04 -52.71 -16.64
CA LEU A 180 -32.25 -52.41 -17.43
C LEU A 180 -32.06 -51.25 -18.42
N ASP A 181 -30.90 -50.57 -18.39
CA ASP A 181 -30.52 -49.49 -19.31
C ASP A 181 -31.53 -48.33 -19.39
N TYR A 182 -31.96 -47.84 -18.23
CA TYR A 182 -32.72 -46.60 -18.11
C TYR A 182 -32.35 -45.83 -16.83
N VAL A 183 -32.65 -44.53 -16.82
CA VAL A 183 -32.65 -43.71 -15.61
C VAL A 183 -34.08 -43.23 -15.30
N GLU A 184 -34.39 -43.06 -14.03
CA GLU A 184 -35.53 -42.28 -13.57
C GLU A 184 -35.05 -40.88 -13.24
N PHE A 185 -35.63 -39.87 -13.88
CA PHE A 185 -35.52 -38.49 -13.47
C PHE A 185 -36.67 -38.15 -12.53
N HIS A 186 -36.36 -37.69 -11.33
CA HIS A 186 -37.33 -37.27 -10.32
C HIS A 186 -37.41 -35.75 -10.36
N ASP A 187 -38.48 -35.21 -10.92
CA ASP A 187 -38.70 -33.77 -11.07
C ASP A 187 -39.24 -33.12 -9.80
N GLU A 188 -39.92 -33.88 -8.94
CA GLU A 188 -40.43 -33.40 -7.66
C GLU A 188 -40.31 -34.48 -6.58
N ILE A 189 -39.53 -34.18 -5.54
CA ILE A 189 -39.27 -35.07 -4.41
C ILE A 189 -39.78 -34.39 -3.14
N GLU A 190 -40.78 -34.99 -2.54
CA GLU A 190 -41.30 -34.59 -1.23
C GLU A 190 -40.65 -35.47 -0.16
N PHE A 191 -40.18 -34.89 0.93
CA PHE A 191 -39.59 -35.65 2.03
C PHE A 191 -39.85 -35.04 3.41
N SER A 192 -39.74 -35.85 4.46
CA SER A 192 -39.75 -35.38 5.85
C SER A 192 -38.69 -36.11 6.67
N LEU A 193 -38.22 -35.45 7.72
CA LEU A 193 -37.19 -35.96 8.61
C LEU A 193 -37.82 -36.40 9.92
N GLN A 194 -37.76 -37.68 10.23
CA GLN A 194 -38.19 -38.21 11.53
C GLN A 194 -37.05 -38.07 12.51
N MET A 195 -37.29 -37.35 13.62
CA MET A 195 -36.28 -37.05 14.61
C MET A 195 -36.30 -38.02 15.80
N LYS A 196 -35.15 -38.15 16.47
CA LYS A 196 -34.99 -38.80 17.78
C LYS A 196 -34.18 -37.89 18.70
N ASN A 197 -34.28 -38.08 20.02
CA ASN A 197 -33.39 -37.37 20.95
C ASN A 197 -31.93 -37.70 20.65
N SER A 198 -31.10 -36.67 20.58
CA SER A 198 -29.66 -36.82 20.40
C SER A 198 -29.00 -37.31 21.68
N SER A 199 -27.94 -38.11 21.51
CA SER A 199 -27.00 -38.46 22.59
C SER A 199 -25.72 -37.63 22.53
N LYS A 200 -25.54 -36.80 21.50
CA LYS A 200 -24.37 -35.96 21.30
C LYS A 200 -24.35 -34.82 22.33
N GLN A 201 -23.17 -34.52 22.88
CA GLN A 201 -22.98 -33.33 23.70
C GLN A 201 -22.61 -32.15 22.80
N PHE A 202 -23.44 -31.11 22.80
CA PHE A 202 -23.19 -29.88 22.07
C PHE A 202 -22.64 -28.78 23.01
N LEU A 203 -21.97 -27.77 22.45
CA LEU A 203 -21.37 -26.71 23.25
C LEU A 203 -22.41 -25.65 23.58
N VAL A 204 -22.26 -25.02 24.74
CA VAL A 204 -23.11 -23.89 25.12
C VAL A 204 -22.66 -22.65 24.35
N ARG A 205 -23.61 -21.93 23.74
CA ARG A 205 -23.32 -20.70 23.00
C ARG A 205 -22.65 -19.68 23.93
N PRO A 206 -21.51 -19.07 23.52
CA PRO A 206 -20.77 -18.17 24.40
C PRO A 206 -21.46 -16.83 24.56
N ASN A 207 -21.23 -16.19 25.70
CA ASN A 207 -21.71 -14.84 25.96
C ASN A 207 -20.77 -13.79 25.33
N ARG A 208 -20.91 -13.56 24.02
CA ARG A 208 -20.13 -12.59 23.25
C ARG A 208 -20.90 -11.29 22.97
N LYS A 209 -20.19 -10.26 22.50
CA LYS A 209 -20.78 -8.98 22.07
C LYS A 209 -21.77 -9.20 20.92
N GLU A 210 -22.85 -8.42 20.90
CA GLU A 210 -23.95 -8.50 19.92
C GLU A 210 -23.47 -8.45 18.45
N LYS A 211 -22.48 -7.59 18.13
CA LYS A 211 -21.90 -7.52 16.78
C LYS A 211 -21.34 -8.85 16.25
N TYR A 212 -20.96 -9.77 17.14
CA TYR A 212 -20.49 -11.09 16.77
C TYR A 212 -21.64 -12.08 16.72
N ASP A 213 -22.69 -11.91 17.53
CA ASP A 213 -23.92 -12.67 17.34
C ASP A 213 -24.48 -12.47 15.93
N ASP A 214 -24.51 -11.24 15.42
CA ASP A 214 -24.91 -10.95 14.04
C ASP A 214 -23.99 -11.61 13.00
N LEU A 215 -22.67 -11.65 13.26
CA LEU A 215 -21.70 -12.32 12.38
C LEU A 215 -22.03 -13.81 12.24
N TYR A 216 -22.24 -14.51 13.36
CA TYR A 216 -22.55 -15.94 13.35
C TYR A 216 -23.96 -16.23 12.85
N GLU A 217 -24.96 -15.41 13.15
CA GLU A 217 -26.32 -15.61 12.60
C GLU A 217 -26.34 -15.39 11.08
N ASN A 218 -25.59 -14.42 10.55
CA ASN A 218 -25.47 -14.24 9.10
C ASN A 218 -24.69 -15.39 8.46
N ALA A 219 -23.59 -15.83 9.08
CA ALA A 219 -22.87 -17.02 8.64
C ALA A 219 -23.77 -18.27 8.62
N LEU A 220 -24.60 -18.46 9.65
CA LEU A 220 -25.54 -19.56 9.72
C LEU A 220 -26.54 -19.55 8.56
N LYS A 221 -27.11 -18.39 8.22
CA LYS A 221 -28.03 -18.25 7.08
C LYS A 221 -27.38 -18.65 5.76
N GLU A 222 -26.10 -18.35 5.59
CA GLU A 222 -25.33 -18.73 4.40
C GLU A 222 -24.93 -20.22 4.40
N LEU A 223 -24.96 -20.88 5.56
CA LEU A 223 -24.61 -22.30 5.72
C LEU A 223 -25.80 -23.24 5.52
N ILE A 224 -27.05 -22.75 5.59
CA ILE A 224 -28.26 -23.58 5.58
C ILE A 224 -29.25 -23.17 4.49
N ASP A 225 -30.00 -24.15 3.97
CA ASP A 225 -31.02 -23.94 2.94
C ASP A 225 -32.42 -23.65 3.53
N ASN A 226 -32.59 -23.72 4.85
CA ASN A 226 -33.86 -23.50 5.56
C ASN A 226 -33.74 -22.39 6.62
N ASP A 227 -33.27 -21.22 6.22
CA ASP A 227 -33.04 -20.08 7.12
C ASP A 227 -34.29 -19.60 7.87
N GLU A 228 -35.49 -19.90 7.35
CA GLU A 228 -36.76 -19.63 8.02
C GLU A 228 -36.91 -20.41 9.34
N ASP A 229 -36.21 -21.54 9.47
CA ASP A 229 -36.25 -22.40 10.66
C ASP A 229 -35.34 -21.89 11.80
N ILE A 230 -34.50 -20.88 11.57
CA ILE A 230 -33.65 -20.26 12.61
C ILE A 230 -34.50 -19.74 13.78
N ALA A 231 -35.59 -19.03 13.47
CA ALA A 231 -36.51 -18.50 14.48
C ALA A 231 -37.25 -19.63 15.22
N LEU A 232 -37.54 -20.71 14.49
CA LEU A 232 -38.29 -21.87 14.97
C LEU A 232 -37.53 -22.62 16.07
N TYR A 233 -36.24 -22.85 15.84
CA TYR A 233 -35.37 -23.58 16.76
C TYR A 233 -34.65 -22.68 17.74
N SER A 234 -35.01 -21.39 17.81
CA SER A 234 -34.44 -20.46 18.79
C SER A 234 -34.50 -21.02 20.21
N SER A 235 -35.62 -21.62 20.62
CA SER A 235 -35.78 -22.17 21.98
C SER A 235 -34.90 -23.38 22.33
N SER A 236 -34.60 -24.26 21.37
CA SER A 236 -33.69 -25.40 21.58
C SER A 236 -32.21 -24.99 21.50
N ARG A 237 -31.92 -23.84 20.87
CA ARG A 237 -30.59 -23.20 20.83
C ARG A 237 -30.26 -22.38 22.09
N LEU A 238 -31.21 -22.19 23.01
CA LEU A 238 -31.09 -21.23 24.12
C LEU A 238 -30.40 -21.82 25.35
N GLY A 239 -29.11 -21.51 25.43
CA GLY A 239 -28.41 -21.29 26.68
C GLY A 239 -27.18 -20.44 26.37
N LYS A 240 -27.24 -19.12 26.54
CA LYS A 240 -25.99 -18.34 26.65
C LYS A 240 -25.33 -18.76 27.96
N SER A 241 -24.05 -19.11 27.92
CA SER A 241 -23.34 -19.42 29.18
C SER A 241 -23.44 -18.21 30.12
N SER A 242 -24.01 -18.43 31.31
CA SER A 242 -23.98 -17.45 32.41
C SER A 242 -22.69 -17.53 33.23
N LEU A 243 -21.88 -18.57 32.96
CA LEU A 243 -20.61 -18.85 33.61
C LEU A 243 -19.48 -18.33 32.73
N SER A 244 -18.62 -17.46 33.27
CA SER A 244 -17.28 -17.33 32.70
C SER A 244 -16.55 -18.64 32.99
N VAL A 245 -16.31 -19.46 31.98
CA VAL A 245 -15.40 -20.59 32.14
C VAL A 245 -14.01 -19.98 32.36
N THR A 246 -13.59 -19.91 33.61
CA THR A 246 -12.24 -19.44 33.97
C THR A 246 -11.29 -20.60 33.74
N GLY A 247 -10.91 -20.80 32.47
CA GLY A 247 -9.76 -21.61 32.13
C GLY A 247 -8.50 -21.08 32.84
N PRO A 248 -7.45 -21.90 32.97
CA PRO A 248 -6.20 -21.51 33.65
C PRO A 248 -5.43 -20.37 32.97
N LEU A 249 -5.82 -19.99 31.75
CA LEU A 249 -5.20 -18.94 30.93
C LEU A 249 -6.23 -17.88 30.51
N PRO A 250 -5.80 -16.63 30.24
CA PRO A 250 -6.71 -15.56 29.85
C PRO A 250 -7.36 -15.82 28.48
N ALA A 251 -8.64 -15.47 28.36
CA ALA A 251 -9.39 -15.51 27.11
C ALA A 251 -9.50 -14.11 26.48
N TYR A 252 -9.54 -14.07 25.15
CA TYR A 252 -9.62 -12.84 24.35
C TYR A 252 -10.66 -13.01 23.22
N GLU A 253 -11.22 -11.92 22.71
CA GLU A 253 -12.05 -11.97 21.48
C GLU A 253 -11.23 -12.47 20.30
N TYR A 254 -9.95 -12.10 20.27
CA TYR A 254 -8.95 -12.58 19.32
C TYR A 254 -7.70 -13.00 20.10
N VAL A 255 -7.31 -14.27 20.00
CA VAL A 255 -6.04 -14.75 20.58
C VAL A 255 -4.96 -14.95 19.52
N VAL A 256 -3.74 -14.53 19.83
CA VAL A 256 -2.52 -14.93 19.12
C VAL A 256 -1.85 -16.05 19.91
N ILE A 257 -1.52 -17.16 19.24
CA ILE A 257 -0.77 -18.28 19.83
C ILE A 257 0.58 -18.39 19.13
N THR A 258 1.67 -18.30 19.89
CA THR A 258 3.06 -18.37 19.37
C THR A 258 4.01 -18.84 20.47
N SER A 259 5.30 -18.97 20.19
CA SER A 259 6.30 -19.30 21.22
C SER A 259 6.66 -18.10 22.10
N ASN A 260 7.22 -18.37 23.28
CA ASN A 260 7.78 -17.32 24.14
C ASN A 260 8.80 -16.44 23.39
N ALA A 261 9.65 -17.06 22.56
CA ALA A 261 10.71 -16.38 21.81
C ALA A 261 10.17 -15.35 20.81
N LEU A 262 9.02 -15.62 20.19
CA LEU A 262 8.45 -14.76 19.15
C LEU A 262 7.36 -13.79 19.67
N SER A 263 6.84 -14.03 20.88
CA SER A 263 5.71 -13.30 21.46
C SER A 263 5.79 -11.77 21.35
N GLN A 264 6.94 -11.17 21.70
CA GLN A 264 7.10 -9.71 21.73
C GLN A 264 6.98 -9.04 20.36
N TYR A 265 7.22 -9.76 19.26
CA TYR A 265 7.20 -9.20 17.91
C TYR A 265 5.77 -9.03 17.37
N PHE A 266 4.78 -9.67 17.99
CA PHE A 266 3.36 -9.46 17.68
C PHE A 266 2.77 -8.18 18.32
N ASN A 267 3.51 -7.48 19.19
CA ASN A 267 2.98 -6.30 19.89
C ASN A 267 2.50 -5.20 18.92
N LYS A 268 3.20 -4.97 17.80
CA LYS A 268 2.78 -3.98 16.80
C LYS A 268 1.43 -4.36 16.16
N PHE A 269 1.27 -5.63 15.81
CA PHE A 269 0.01 -6.20 15.29
C PHE A 269 -1.13 -6.10 16.32
N ILE A 270 -0.89 -6.57 17.55
CA ILE A 270 -1.86 -6.55 18.66
C ILE A 270 -2.33 -5.11 18.94
N ASN A 271 -1.41 -4.16 19.02
CA ASN A 271 -1.74 -2.75 19.27
C ASN A 271 -2.63 -2.17 18.18
N TRP A 272 -2.39 -2.49 16.91
CA TRP A 272 -3.27 -2.06 15.82
C TRP A 272 -4.68 -2.65 15.97
N LYS A 273 -4.78 -3.96 16.19
CA LYS A 273 -6.08 -4.64 16.36
C LYS A 273 -6.86 -4.12 17.58
N ARG A 274 -6.19 -3.79 18.68
CA ARG A 274 -6.82 -3.11 19.84
C ARG A 274 -7.41 -1.77 19.45
N ARG A 275 -6.67 -0.94 18.69
CA ARG A 275 -7.18 0.37 18.23
C ARG A 275 -8.39 0.24 17.30
N LYS A 276 -8.54 -0.89 16.58
CA LYS A 276 -9.75 -1.20 15.79
C LYS A 276 -10.95 -1.68 16.62
N GLY A 277 -10.80 -1.85 17.93
CA GLY A 277 -11.89 -2.24 18.82
C GLY A 277 -11.89 -3.72 19.19
N LEU A 278 -10.81 -4.44 18.91
CA LEU A 278 -10.71 -5.87 19.25
C LEU A 278 -10.03 -6.05 20.61
N ASN A 279 -10.67 -6.78 21.51
CA ASN A 279 -10.00 -7.32 22.69
C ASN A 279 -9.09 -8.47 22.25
N ILE A 280 -7.88 -8.11 21.80
CA ILE A 280 -6.85 -9.04 21.36
C ILE A 280 -5.77 -9.23 22.43
N GLY A 281 -5.30 -10.47 22.56
CA GLY A 281 -4.20 -10.83 23.44
C GLY A 281 -3.38 -11.99 22.90
N LEU A 282 -2.39 -12.40 23.68
CA LEU A 282 -1.41 -13.41 23.30
C LEU A 282 -1.28 -14.43 24.42
N VAL A 283 -1.30 -15.70 24.04
CA VAL A 283 -0.99 -16.83 24.92
C VAL A 283 0.06 -17.68 24.23
N THR A 284 1.08 -18.10 24.96
CA THR A 284 2.19 -18.86 24.37
C THR A 284 1.92 -20.35 24.34
N VAL A 285 2.53 -21.07 23.40
CA VAL A 285 2.48 -22.54 23.35
C VAL A 285 2.93 -23.12 24.69
N GLU A 286 4.02 -22.61 25.26
CA GLU A 286 4.57 -23.09 26.53
C GLU A 286 3.62 -22.87 27.72
N GLN A 287 2.86 -21.78 27.73
CA GLN A 287 1.82 -21.56 28.75
C GLN A 287 0.69 -22.58 28.60
N ILE A 288 0.25 -22.87 27.37
CA ILE A 288 -0.78 -23.87 27.10
C ILE A 288 -0.29 -25.26 27.50
N SER A 289 0.93 -25.64 27.08
CA SER A 289 1.56 -26.93 27.40
C SER A 289 1.60 -27.22 28.90
N ALA A 290 1.79 -26.18 29.72
CA ALA A 290 1.89 -26.28 31.18
C ALA A 290 0.53 -26.35 31.90
N ASN A 291 -0.56 -25.93 31.25
CA ASN A 291 -1.88 -25.77 31.91
C ASN A 291 -2.97 -26.70 31.36
N TYR A 292 -2.73 -27.38 30.24
CA TYR A 292 -3.69 -28.27 29.59
C TYR A 292 -3.12 -29.68 29.40
N THR A 293 -4.01 -30.67 29.42
CA THR A 293 -3.64 -32.09 29.26
C THR A 293 -3.79 -32.59 27.83
N GLY A 294 -4.76 -32.07 27.08
CA GLY A 294 -5.12 -32.54 25.75
C GLY A 294 -6.54 -32.15 25.36
N ASP A 295 -6.92 -32.49 24.14
CA ASP A 295 -8.28 -32.36 23.61
C ASP A 295 -9.19 -33.40 24.26
N LEU A 296 -10.11 -32.94 25.11
CA LEU A 296 -10.99 -33.80 25.88
C LEU A 296 -12.16 -34.37 25.07
N VAL A 297 -12.49 -33.79 23.91
CA VAL A 297 -13.57 -34.29 23.05
C VAL A 297 -13.13 -35.57 22.39
N SER A 298 -11.95 -35.54 21.76
CA SER A 298 -11.42 -36.68 21.02
C SER A 298 -10.46 -37.56 21.86
N GLY A 299 -10.24 -37.20 23.13
CA GLY A 299 -9.30 -37.91 24.00
C GLY A 299 -7.83 -37.83 23.58
N ILE A 300 -7.43 -36.81 22.80
CA ILE A 300 -6.08 -36.68 22.24
C ILE A 300 -5.17 -35.89 23.19
N ASN A 301 -4.17 -36.55 23.75
CA ASN A 301 -3.26 -36.00 24.76
C ASN A 301 -1.88 -35.61 24.20
N ASP A 302 -1.86 -34.67 23.25
CA ASP A 302 -0.63 -34.08 22.69
C ASP A 302 -0.68 -32.54 22.66
N GLU A 303 0.40 -31.90 22.19
CA GLU A 303 0.51 -30.43 22.19
C GLU A 303 -0.53 -29.73 21.30
N ALA A 304 -0.92 -30.33 20.17
CA ALA A 304 -1.99 -29.79 19.33
C ALA A 304 -3.36 -29.93 20.02
N GLY A 305 -3.61 -31.06 20.69
CA GLY A 305 -4.82 -31.27 21.50
C GLY A 305 -4.93 -30.28 22.65
N LYS A 306 -3.81 -29.96 23.32
CA LYS A 306 -3.77 -28.93 24.38
C LYS A 306 -4.15 -27.54 23.83
N ILE A 307 -3.69 -27.18 22.64
CA ILE A 307 -4.06 -25.92 21.97
C ILE A 307 -5.55 -25.90 21.63
N ARG A 308 -6.09 -26.97 21.03
CA ARG A 308 -7.53 -27.10 20.74
C ARG A 308 -8.37 -26.97 22.02
N GLN A 309 -7.95 -27.61 23.12
CA GLN A 309 -8.64 -27.52 24.40
C GLN A 309 -8.62 -26.10 24.98
N TYR A 310 -7.47 -25.41 24.93
CA TYR A 310 -7.40 -24.00 25.33
C TYR A 310 -8.34 -23.12 24.50
N LEU A 311 -8.36 -23.30 23.18
CA LEU A 311 -9.22 -22.53 22.28
C LEU A 311 -10.70 -22.80 22.53
N LYS A 312 -11.08 -24.04 22.83
CA LYS A 312 -12.43 -24.44 23.25
C LYS A 312 -12.86 -23.75 24.56
N ASP A 313 -12.00 -23.75 25.57
CA ASP A 313 -12.27 -23.07 26.85
C ASP A 313 -12.36 -21.55 26.67
N SER A 314 -11.52 -20.98 25.80
CA SER A 314 -11.53 -19.57 25.44
C SER A 314 -12.77 -19.19 24.63
N TYR A 315 -13.26 -20.06 23.75
CA TYR A 315 -14.52 -19.89 23.01
C TYR A 315 -15.70 -19.72 23.96
N ALA A 316 -15.80 -20.53 25.03
CA ALA A 316 -16.84 -20.37 26.06
C ALA A 316 -16.83 -18.98 26.72
N SER A 317 -15.68 -18.29 26.70
CA SER A 317 -15.48 -16.92 27.18
C SER A 317 -15.62 -15.84 26.10
N GLY A 318 -16.01 -16.19 24.87
CA GLY A 318 -16.32 -15.27 23.78
C GLY A 318 -15.21 -15.06 22.75
N THR A 319 -14.24 -15.97 22.64
CA THR A 319 -13.27 -15.95 21.52
C THR A 319 -13.97 -16.16 20.18
N VAL A 320 -13.57 -15.38 19.18
CA VAL A 320 -14.09 -15.42 17.80
C VAL A 320 -12.97 -15.74 16.81
N TRP A 321 -11.74 -15.28 17.07
CA TRP A 321 -10.60 -15.47 16.17
C TRP A 321 -9.37 -16.05 16.88
N ALA A 322 -8.59 -16.84 16.16
CA ALA A 322 -7.26 -17.26 16.57
C ALA A 322 -6.23 -17.12 15.45
N LEU A 323 -5.06 -16.59 15.77
CA LEU A 323 -3.90 -16.56 14.87
C LEU A 323 -2.82 -17.48 15.43
N LEU A 324 -2.49 -18.52 14.69
CA LEU A 324 -1.38 -19.42 14.98
C LEU A 324 -0.09 -18.80 14.40
N GLY A 325 0.64 -18.07 15.24
CA GLY A 325 1.86 -17.34 14.88
C GLY A 325 3.09 -18.24 14.86
N GLY A 326 3.16 -19.15 13.89
CA GLY A 326 4.30 -20.04 13.70
C GLY A 326 4.09 -21.10 12.62
N ASP A 327 5.18 -21.56 11.99
CA ASP A 327 5.20 -22.84 11.27
C ASP A 327 5.21 -24.04 12.25
N TYR A 328 5.29 -25.27 11.74
CA TYR A 328 5.30 -26.50 12.56
C TYR A 328 6.40 -26.56 13.62
N SER A 329 7.50 -25.82 13.46
CA SER A 329 8.60 -25.78 14.44
C SER A 329 8.30 -24.88 15.64
N VAL A 330 7.33 -23.97 15.49
CA VAL A 330 6.94 -22.97 16.50
C VAL A 330 5.59 -23.29 17.13
N VAL A 331 4.58 -23.58 16.31
CA VAL A 331 3.22 -23.89 16.77
C VAL A 331 2.81 -25.27 16.25
N PRO A 332 2.49 -26.22 17.16
CA PRO A 332 2.03 -27.56 16.79
C PRO A 332 0.95 -27.58 15.71
N ILE A 333 0.97 -28.64 14.91
CA ILE A 333 0.04 -28.88 13.80
C ILE A 333 -0.75 -30.16 14.07
N ARG A 334 -1.98 -30.23 13.57
CA ARG A 334 -2.73 -31.48 13.49
C ARG A 334 -2.76 -31.94 12.03
N TYR A 335 -2.62 -33.25 11.87
CA TYR A 335 -2.85 -33.91 10.60
C TYR A 335 -4.22 -34.57 10.59
N GLY A 336 -5.07 -34.19 9.64
CA GLY A 336 -6.26 -34.94 9.27
C GLY A 336 -5.92 -36.06 8.28
N ALA A 337 -6.68 -37.15 8.30
CA ALA A 337 -6.55 -38.25 7.36
C ALA A 337 -7.43 -37.99 6.13
N GLY A 338 -6.84 -38.01 4.94
CA GLY A 338 -7.59 -37.90 3.69
C GLY A 338 -7.21 -39.01 2.71
N TYR A 339 -8.22 -39.59 2.08
CA TYR A 339 -8.03 -40.55 0.99
C TYR A 339 -7.76 -39.81 -0.32
N ILE A 340 -6.73 -40.24 -1.06
CA ILE A 340 -6.38 -39.73 -2.38
C ILE A 340 -6.66 -40.85 -3.36
N ASP A 341 -7.66 -40.66 -4.22
CA ASP A 341 -8.09 -41.69 -5.19
C ASP A 341 -7.16 -41.77 -6.43
N CYS A 342 -6.06 -41.03 -6.40
CA CYS A 342 -5.21 -40.76 -7.57
C CYS A 342 -3.69 -40.82 -7.28
N ALA A 343 -3.11 -41.95 -6.81
CA ALA A 343 -1.75 -42.34 -7.23
C ALA A 343 -1.13 -43.69 -6.75
N TRP A 344 -0.67 -44.47 -7.75
CA TRP A 344 0.67 -45.05 -8.00
C TRP A 344 1.46 -45.95 -7.02
N ASP A 345 1.16 -46.10 -5.73
CA ASP A 345 1.86 -47.10 -4.91
C ASP A 345 1.04 -47.60 -3.71
N ASP A 346 1.20 -48.88 -3.43
CA ASP A 346 0.49 -49.65 -2.40
C ASP A 346 1.07 -49.31 -1.01
N ALA A 347 0.65 -48.20 -0.36
CA ALA A 347 0.77 -48.01 1.11
C ALA A 347 0.23 -46.67 1.66
N SER A 348 -0.96 -46.73 2.28
CA SER A 348 -1.30 -46.22 3.62
C SER A 348 -0.92 -44.77 4.05
N GLU A 349 -1.95 -43.95 4.32
CA GLU A 349 -1.97 -42.65 5.05
C GLU A 349 -1.30 -41.43 4.41
N TYR A 350 -2.10 -40.55 3.81
CA TYR A 350 -1.69 -39.17 3.59
C TYR A 350 -2.25 -38.26 4.69
N ARG A 351 -1.35 -37.96 5.62
CA ARG A 351 -1.52 -36.97 6.69
C ARG A 351 -1.56 -35.56 6.09
N ILE A 352 -2.69 -34.86 6.23
CA ILE A 352 -2.94 -33.51 5.71
C ILE A 352 -2.88 -32.51 6.86
N PRO A 353 -1.91 -31.57 6.89
CA PRO A 353 -1.90 -30.50 7.88
C PRO A 353 -3.18 -29.67 7.77
N ALA A 354 -3.96 -29.59 8.84
CA ALA A 354 -5.31 -29.04 8.83
C ALA A 354 -5.57 -28.14 10.04
N ASP A 355 -5.69 -26.82 9.83
CA ASP A 355 -5.95 -25.88 10.91
C ASP A 355 -7.45 -25.84 11.33
N ILE A 356 -8.34 -26.47 10.56
CA ILE A 356 -9.75 -26.63 10.93
C ILE A 356 -9.92 -27.43 12.24
N TYR A 357 -8.96 -28.28 12.60
CA TYR A 357 -8.90 -28.95 13.92
C TYR A 357 -8.92 -27.95 15.08
N PHE A 358 -8.33 -26.77 14.92
CA PHE A 358 -8.31 -25.73 15.94
C PHE A 358 -9.56 -24.83 15.94
N ALA A 359 -10.51 -25.10 15.04
CA ALA A 359 -11.76 -24.36 14.86
C ALA A 359 -13.00 -25.20 15.16
N ASP A 360 -12.98 -26.49 14.85
CA ASP A 360 -14.02 -27.47 15.20
C ASP A 360 -13.80 -27.90 16.66
N PHE A 361 -14.76 -27.67 17.55
CA PHE A 361 -14.71 -28.09 18.96
C PHE A 361 -15.77 -29.11 19.35
N ASN A 362 -16.68 -29.42 18.42
CA ASN A 362 -17.79 -30.36 18.61
C ASN A 362 -17.49 -31.73 18.03
N GLY A 363 -16.76 -31.78 16.92
CA GLY A 363 -16.37 -32.99 16.24
C GLY A 363 -15.37 -33.81 17.05
N ASP A 364 -15.57 -35.12 17.03
CA ASP A 364 -14.63 -36.10 17.58
C ASP A 364 -13.68 -36.54 16.47
N TRP A 365 -12.39 -36.26 16.66
CA TRP A 365 -11.33 -36.52 15.68
C TRP A 365 -10.59 -37.84 15.92
N ASN A 366 -11.05 -38.69 16.84
CA ASN A 366 -10.38 -39.93 17.21
C ASN A 366 -11.34 -40.93 17.91
N VAL A 367 -12.45 -41.26 17.25
CA VAL A 367 -13.54 -42.12 17.72
C VAL A 367 -13.09 -43.58 17.83
N ASP A 368 -12.35 -44.06 16.84
CA ASP A 368 -11.87 -45.45 16.70
C ASP A 368 -10.50 -45.69 17.33
N GLY A 369 -9.71 -44.63 17.53
CA GLY A 369 -8.44 -44.69 18.23
C GLY A 369 -7.33 -45.26 17.35
N ILE A 370 -6.87 -46.48 17.65
CA ILE A 370 -5.91 -47.16 16.76
C ILE A 370 -6.73 -47.98 15.77
N ASP A 371 -6.54 -47.70 14.49
CA ASP A 371 -7.29 -48.30 13.40
C ASP A 371 -7.02 -49.80 13.29
N SER A 372 -7.86 -50.48 12.51
CA SER A 372 -7.78 -51.93 12.33
C SER A 372 -6.45 -52.43 11.74
N ASP A 373 -5.68 -51.56 11.09
CA ASP A 373 -4.33 -51.84 10.57
C ASP A 373 -3.19 -51.46 11.53
N GLY A 374 -3.53 -51.05 12.76
CA GLY A 374 -2.58 -50.76 13.84
C GLY A 374 -1.99 -49.35 13.80
N LYS A 375 -2.53 -48.44 13.00
CA LYS A 375 -2.07 -47.05 12.91
C LYS A 375 -3.02 -46.09 13.61
N LEU A 376 -2.51 -44.90 13.94
CA LEU A 376 -3.28 -43.85 14.61
C LEU A 376 -3.52 -42.73 13.61
N ARG A 377 -4.76 -42.60 13.17
CA ARG A 377 -5.22 -41.54 12.28
C ARG A 377 -6.15 -40.62 13.04
N TYR A 378 -6.36 -39.42 12.50
CA TYR A 378 -7.25 -38.44 13.08
C TYR A 378 -8.11 -37.82 12.00
N GLY A 379 -9.40 -37.64 12.30
CA GLY A 379 -10.38 -37.11 11.36
C GLY A 379 -10.64 -38.02 10.16
N GLU A 380 -10.55 -39.34 10.32
CA GLU A 380 -10.87 -40.29 9.26
C GLU A 380 -12.34 -40.25 8.83
N GLN A 381 -12.59 -40.38 7.53
CA GLN A 381 -13.95 -40.58 7.03
C GLN A 381 -14.29 -42.07 6.97
N GLY A 382 -15.42 -42.48 7.55
CA GLY A 382 -15.98 -43.79 7.26
C GLY A 382 -17.49 -43.87 7.46
N GLY A 383 -18.15 -44.65 6.59
CA GLY A 383 -19.61 -44.88 6.60
C GLY A 383 -20.07 -45.88 7.66
N THR A 384 -19.34 -46.04 8.76
CA THR A 384 -19.65 -46.98 9.84
C THR A 384 -19.68 -46.25 11.19
N SER A 385 -20.34 -46.83 12.20
CA SER A 385 -20.45 -46.26 13.55
C SER A 385 -19.15 -46.25 14.36
N SER A 386 -18.00 -46.45 13.70
CA SER A 386 -16.67 -46.59 14.26
C SER A 386 -15.65 -45.79 13.43
N SER A 387 -16.04 -44.62 12.93
CA SER A 387 -15.18 -43.72 12.18
C SER A 387 -15.23 -42.37 12.84
N ASP A 388 -14.15 -41.58 12.68
CA ASP A 388 -14.11 -40.22 13.23
C ASP A 388 -15.28 -39.38 12.72
N SER A 389 -15.65 -38.39 13.52
CA SER A 389 -16.77 -37.49 13.26
C SER A 389 -16.35 -36.02 13.40
N PRO A 390 -15.30 -35.56 12.67
CA PRO A 390 -15.05 -34.13 12.54
C PRO A 390 -16.22 -33.52 11.77
N ASP A 391 -16.71 -32.36 12.21
CA ASP A 391 -17.95 -31.80 11.66
C ASP A 391 -17.73 -30.64 10.68
N TYR A 392 -16.47 -30.21 10.52
CA TYR A 392 -15.99 -29.15 9.62
C TYR A 392 -16.67 -27.80 9.79
N ASN A 393 -17.50 -27.63 10.81
CA ASN A 393 -18.17 -26.38 11.11
C ASN A 393 -17.36 -25.64 12.17
N PRO A 394 -16.96 -24.38 11.91
CA PRO A 394 -16.08 -23.68 12.84
C PRO A 394 -16.87 -23.07 14.03
N GLU A 395 -16.39 -23.29 15.26
CA GLU A 395 -16.77 -22.50 16.44
C GLU A 395 -16.04 -21.15 16.45
N ILE A 396 -14.80 -21.11 15.99
CA ILE A 396 -13.98 -19.89 15.84
C ILE A 396 -13.30 -19.84 14.47
N PHE A 397 -12.85 -18.66 14.06
CA PHE A 397 -12.17 -18.47 12.78
C PHE A 397 -10.65 -18.42 12.97
N VAL A 398 -9.94 -19.35 12.32
CA VAL A 398 -8.49 -19.55 12.49
C VAL A 398 -7.72 -19.12 11.23
N GLY A 399 -6.54 -18.55 11.43
CA GLY A 399 -5.52 -18.41 10.40
C GLY A 399 -4.13 -18.65 10.99
N ARG A 400 -3.13 -18.87 10.14
CA ARG A 400 -1.76 -19.17 10.55
C ARG A 400 -0.75 -18.26 9.89
N LEU A 401 0.25 -17.78 10.62
CA LEU A 401 1.39 -17.07 10.06
C LEU A 401 2.62 -18.00 10.08
N LEU A 402 3.09 -18.39 8.90
CA LEU A 402 4.17 -19.38 8.72
C LEU A 402 5.58 -18.84 9.02
N CYS A 403 5.74 -18.22 10.18
CA CYS A 403 6.97 -17.58 10.64
C CYS A 403 7.77 -18.47 11.60
N SER A 404 9.07 -18.24 11.61
CA SER A 404 10.08 -18.83 12.49
C SER A 404 11.01 -17.76 13.07
N THR A 405 11.03 -16.54 12.51
CA THR A 405 11.92 -15.45 12.95
C THR A 405 11.16 -14.16 13.26
N SER A 406 11.81 -13.26 14.03
CA SER A 406 11.27 -11.94 14.34
C SER A 406 11.08 -11.06 13.11
N GLN A 407 11.99 -11.13 12.14
CA GLN A 407 11.96 -10.27 10.95
C GLN A 407 10.77 -10.61 10.04
N GLU A 408 10.43 -11.89 9.92
CA GLU A 408 9.27 -12.37 9.18
C GLU A 408 7.95 -11.81 9.76
N ILE A 409 7.82 -11.80 11.09
CA ILE A 409 6.65 -11.23 11.78
C ILE A 409 6.55 -9.72 11.51
N LEU A 410 7.68 -9.01 11.56
CA LEU A 410 7.72 -7.57 11.31
C LEU A 410 7.37 -7.24 9.85
N ASN A 411 7.94 -7.97 8.88
CA ASN A 411 7.62 -7.82 7.45
C ASN A 411 6.13 -8.01 7.19
N TRP A 412 5.53 -9.07 7.74
CA TRP A 412 4.10 -9.33 7.60
C TRP A 412 3.24 -8.27 8.30
N THR A 413 3.61 -7.88 9.52
CA THR A 413 2.86 -6.89 10.31
C THR A 413 2.81 -5.54 9.59
N ASP A 414 3.92 -5.12 8.99
CA ASP A 414 3.98 -3.85 8.24
C ASP A 414 3.10 -3.89 6.99
N LYS A 415 3.11 -5.00 6.23
CA LYS A 415 2.22 -5.20 5.08
C LYS A 415 0.74 -5.20 5.49
N LEU A 416 0.39 -5.89 6.58
CA LEU A 416 -0.98 -5.96 7.09
C LEU A 416 -1.48 -4.59 7.55
N ILE A 417 -0.68 -3.85 8.31
CA ILE A 417 -1.06 -2.53 8.79
C ILE A 417 -1.21 -1.57 7.60
N LEU A 418 -0.31 -1.62 6.63
CA LEU A 418 -0.42 -0.82 5.41
C LEU A 418 -1.72 -1.15 4.65
N TYR A 419 -2.01 -2.43 4.43
CA TYR A 419 -3.21 -2.89 3.74
C TYR A 419 -4.50 -2.43 4.44
N GLU A 420 -4.54 -2.43 5.77
CA GLU A 420 -5.74 -2.08 6.54
C GLU A 420 -5.89 -0.58 6.81
N GLN A 421 -4.80 0.19 6.87
CA GLN A 421 -4.84 1.62 7.20
C GLN A 421 -4.80 2.53 5.98
N ASN A 422 -3.93 2.26 5.01
CA ASN A 422 -3.66 3.16 3.90
C ASN A 422 -3.04 2.41 2.70
N PRO A 423 -3.76 1.46 2.10
CA PRO A 423 -3.25 0.69 0.98
C PRO A 423 -2.85 1.62 -0.18
N GLY A 424 -1.69 1.41 -0.79
CA GLY A 424 -1.18 2.25 -1.88
C GLY A 424 -0.65 3.61 -1.42
N LYS A 425 -0.55 3.86 -0.10
CA LYS A 425 -0.15 5.14 0.50
C LYS A 425 -0.93 6.35 -0.05
N GLY A 426 -2.20 6.14 -0.41
CA GLY A 426 -3.08 7.15 -1.02
C GLY A 426 -3.55 6.79 -2.43
N ASP A 427 -2.82 5.93 -3.15
CA ASP A 427 -3.25 5.35 -4.42
C ASP A 427 -3.96 4.01 -4.17
N ASN A 428 -5.15 4.09 -3.59
CA ASN A 428 -5.89 2.92 -3.10
C ASN A 428 -6.78 2.24 -4.15
N ALA A 429 -6.83 2.74 -5.39
CA ALA A 429 -7.73 2.21 -6.42
C ALA A 429 -7.43 0.74 -6.80
N TYR A 430 -6.19 0.31 -6.61
CA TYR A 430 -5.74 -1.05 -6.94
C TYR A 430 -6.47 -2.14 -6.14
N VAL A 431 -6.95 -1.84 -4.93
CA VAL A 431 -7.58 -2.85 -4.06
C VAL A 431 -8.91 -3.38 -4.61
N ALA A 432 -9.51 -2.66 -5.57
CA ALA A 432 -10.71 -3.08 -6.31
C ALA A 432 -10.39 -3.72 -7.68
N LYS A 433 -9.12 -4.05 -7.93
CA LYS A 433 -8.69 -4.77 -9.13
C LYS A 433 -8.23 -6.17 -8.75
N SER A 434 -8.45 -7.13 -9.64
CA SER A 434 -7.91 -8.48 -9.49
C SER A 434 -7.18 -8.94 -10.74
N PHE A 435 -6.15 -9.75 -10.52
CA PHE A 435 -5.36 -10.38 -11.56
C PHE A 435 -5.44 -11.90 -11.37
N MET A 436 -5.82 -12.61 -12.43
CA MET A 436 -5.97 -14.06 -12.42
C MET A 436 -5.11 -14.66 -13.52
N ILE A 437 -4.40 -15.74 -13.20
CA ILE A 437 -3.71 -16.54 -14.21
C ILE A 437 -4.38 -17.91 -14.28
N GLN A 438 -4.57 -18.41 -15.50
CA GLN A 438 -5.01 -19.78 -15.72
C GLN A 438 -4.18 -20.48 -16.80
N SER A 439 -3.90 -21.76 -16.59
CA SER A 439 -3.13 -22.60 -17.51
C SER A 439 -3.67 -24.03 -17.52
N ASP A 440 -3.30 -24.80 -18.55
CA ASP A 440 -3.64 -26.21 -18.71
C ASP A 440 -5.16 -26.48 -18.62
N GLN A 441 -5.59 -27.52 -17.92
CA GLN A 441 -6.98 -27.98 -17.86
C GLN A 441 -7.90 -26.92 -17.23
N MET A 442 -7.38 -26.08 -16.33
CA MET A 442 -8.16 -24.99 -15.72
C MET A 442 -8.57 -23.93 -16.75
N GLN A 443 -7.73 -23.67 -17.75
CA GLN A 443 -8.08 -22.79 -18.86
C GLN A 443 -9.15 -23.43 -19.75
N GLY A 444 -9.02 -24.73 -20.03
CA GLY A 444 -10.04 -25.49 -20.79
C GLY A 444 -11.42 -25.44 -20.15
N GLU A 445 -11.48 -25.51 -18.82
CA GLU A 445 -12.71 -25.42 -18.03
C GLU A 445 -13.15 -23.99 -17.70
N ARG A 446 -12.39 -22.98 -18.14
CA ARG A 446 -12.66 -21.55 -17.91
C ARG A 446 -12.84 -21.20 -16.42
N GLN A 447 -12.04 -21.82 -15.55
CA GLN A 447 -12.23 -21.72 -14.10
C GLN A 447 -12.05 -20.30 -13.58
N ALA A 448 -11.10 -19.53 -14.12
CA ALA A 448 -10.92 -18.13 -13.74
C ALA A 448 -12.14 -17.27 -14.11
N GLN A 449 -12.77 -17.53 -15.26
CA GLN A 449 -14.02 -16.86 -15.65
C GLN A 449 -15.17 -17.20 -14.72
N ASN A 450 -15.28 -18.47 -14.31
CA ASN A 450 -16.36 -18.91 -13.43
C ASN A 450 -16.29 -18.23 -12.06
N VAL A 451 -15.09 -18.01 -11.51
CA VAL A 451 -14.92 -17.30 -10.23
C VAL A 451 -15.09 -15.79 -10.39
N SER A 452 -14.48 -15.19 -11.42
CA SER A 452 -14.60 -13.74 -11.66
C SER A 452 -16.05 -13.29 -11.93
N ALA A 453 -16.89 -14.16 -12.50
CA ALA A 453 -18.31 -13.89 -12.65
C ALA A 453 -19.05 -13.67 -11.30
N LEU A 454 -18.55 -14.24 -10.20
CA LEU A 454 -19.12 -14.06 -8.86
C LEU A 454 -18.54 -12.82 -8.15
N LEU A 455 -17.26 -12.53 -8.37
CA LEU A 455 -16.52 -11.42 -7.75
C LEU A 455 -16.75 -10.07 -8.46
N THR A 456 -18.02 -9.76 -8.75
CA THR A 456 -18.44 -8.59 -9.56
C THR A 456 -17.96 -7.23 -9.04
N SER A 457 -17.51 -7.16 -7.79
CA SER A 457 -16.95 -5.96 -7.17
C SER A 457 -15.54 -5.60 -7.65
N PHE A 458 -14.87 -6.49 -8.39
CA PHE A 458 -13.53 -6.28 -8.91
C PHE A 458 -13.53 -6.01 -10.40
N THR A 459 -12.58 -5.19 -10.86
CA THR A 459 -12.17 -5.23 -12.26
C THR A 459 -11.16 -6.37 -12.44
N HIS A 460 -11.48 -7.33 -13.32
CA HIS A 460 -10.66 -8.53 -13.52
C HIS A 460 -9.75 -8.40 -14.73
N GLU A 461 -8.53 -8.90 -14.61
CA GLU A 461 -7.68 -9.23 -15.73
C GLU A 461 -7.27 -10.70 -15.66
N ILE A 462 -7.54 -11.45 -16.72
CA ILE A 462 -7.25 -12.88 -16.82
C ILE A 462 -6.16 -13.08 -17.87
N TRP A 463 -5.10 -13.79 -17.50
CA TRP A 463 -4.02 -14.19 -18.40
C TRP A 463 -4.02 -15.70 -18.55
N GLU A 464 -3.83 -16.15 -19.79
CA GLU A 464 -4.01 -17.54 -20.17
C GLU A 464 -3.03 -17.97 -21.25
N GLU A 465 -2.94 -19.27 -21.48
CA GLU A 465 -2.06 -19.83 -22.50
C GLU A 465 -2.49 -19.42 -23.91
N SER A 466 -1.53 -18.91 -24.68
CA SER A 466 -1.74 -18.44 -26.06
C SER A 466 -0.91 -19.24 -27.06
N PRO A 467 -1.50 -19.66 -28.21
CA PRO A 467 -2.84 -19.33 -28.69
C PRO A 467 -3.99 -20.11 -28.01
N SER A 468 -3.68 -21.17 -27.27
CA SER A 468 -4.63 -21.96 -26.46
C SER A 468 -3.87 -22.97 -25.59
N TYR A 469 -4.52 -23.52 -24.56
CA TYR A 469 -3.95 -24.60 -23.73
C TYR A 469 -3.62 -25.91 -24.49
N TYR A 470 -4.30 -26.20 -25.61
CA TYR A 470 -3.97 -27.35 -26.47
C TYR A 470 -2.71 -27.16 -27.34
N ALA A 471 -2.09 -25.98 -27.31
CA ALA A 471 -0.91 -25.73 -28.11
C ALA A 471 0.26 -26.60 -27.63
N ALA A 472 1.06 -27.11 -28.56
CA ALA A 472 2.19 -27.98 -28.24
C ALA A 472 3.38 -27.26 -27.57
N ASN A 473 3.32 -25.93 -27.44
CA ASN A 473 4.24 -25.03 -26.73
C ASN A 473 3.58 -23.63 -26.63
N PRO A 474 2.65 -23.38 -25.70
CA PRO A 474 2.10 -22.05 -25.53
C PRO A 474 3.21 -21.06 -25.14
N SER A 475 3.20 -19.87 -25.75
CA SER A 475 4.31 -18.91 -25.63
C SER A 475 4.16 -17.88 -24.51
N PHE A 476 2.95 -17.80 -23.93
CA PHE A 476 2.59 -16.90 -22.84
C PHE A 476 1.54 -17.59 -21.98
N PRO A 477 1.42 -17.25 -20.68
CA PRO A 477 2.23 -16.29 -19.92
C PRO A 477 3.66 -16.78 -19.63
N THR A 478 4.67 -15.92 -19.78
CA THR A 478 5.98 -16.19 -19.17
C THR A 478 5.98 -15.79 -17.69
N ALA A 479 6.80 -16.44 -16.87
CA ALA A 479 6.93 -16.17 -15.44
C ALA A 479 7.35 -14.72 -15.17
N ALA A 480 8.31 -14.22 -15.95
CA ALA A 480 8.72 -12.81 -15.94
C ALA A 480 7.56 -11.88 -16.30
N GLY A 481 6.74 -12.25 -17.29
CA GLY A 481 5.53 -11.51 -17.67
C GLY A 481 4.49 -11.48 -16.55
N VAL A 482 4.28 -12.60 -15.86
CA VAL A 482 3.37 -12.71 -14.71
C VAL A 482 3.84 -11.84 -13.54
N ILE A 483 5.12 -11.89 -13.16
CA ILE A 483 5.65 -11.00 -12.09
C ILE A 483 5.58 -9.53 -12.51
N ALA A 484 5.96 -9.19 -13.75
CA ALA A 484 5.81 -7.84 -14.28
C ALA A 484 4.34 -7.39 -14.22
N LYS A 485 3.40 -8.32 -14.44
CA LYS A 485 1.98 -8.04 -14.34
C LYS A 485 1.51 -7.85 -12.91
N MET A 486 1.92 -8.70 -11.98
CA MET A 486 1.65 -8.57 -10.55
C MET A 486 2.14 -7.21 -10.01
N ASN A 487 3.22 -6.67 -10.57
CA ASN A 487 3.73 -5.33 -10.25
C ASN A 487 2.86 -4.17 -10.77
N ASN A 488 1.78 -4.41 -11.54
CA ASN A 488 0.84 -3.38 -12.02
C ASN A 488 -0.32 -3.07 -11.04
N HIS A 489 -0.11 -3.36 -9.75
CA HIS A 489 -1.00 -3.03 -8.62
C HIS A 489 -2.42 -3.64 -8.76
N TYR A 490 -2.63 -4.81 -8.14
CA TYR A 490 -3.97 -5.41 -7.97
C TYR A 490 -4.16 -5.84 -6.50
N GLY A 491 -5.38 -5.74 -5.98
CA GLY A 491 -5.71 -6.05 -4.60
C GLY A 491 -5.94 -7.52 -4.32
N LEU A 492 -6.35 -8.28 -5.35
CA LEU A 492 -6.62 -9.71 -5.30
C LEU A 492 -5.91 -10.42 -6.45
N TRP A 493 -5.13 -11.44 -6.13
CA TRP A 493 -4.48 -12.32 -7.10
C TRP A 493 -5.08 -13.71 -7.02
N SER A 494 -5.23 -14.36 -8.16
CA SER A 494 -5.73 -15.73 -8.19
C SER A 494 -4.95 -16.62 -9.14
N TRP A 495 -4.73 -17.85 -8.69
CA TRP A 495 -3.97 -18.82 -9.45
C TRP A 495 -4.80 -20.07 -9.75
N PHE A 496 -5.05 -20.30 -11.04
CA PHE A 496 -5.66 -21.49 -11.60
C PHE A 496 -4.65 -22.29 -12.41
N GLY A 497 -3.81 -23.06 -11.73
CA GLY A 497 -2.76 -23.82 -12.39
C GLY A 497 -2.10 -24.78 -11.44
N HIS A 498 -1.17 -25.57 -11.97
CA HIS A 498 -0.49 -26.56 -11.18
C HIS A 498 0.49 -25.93 -10.18
N GLY A 499 0.64 -26.55 -9.01
CA GLY A 499 1.47 -26.05 -7.92
C GLY A 499 2.38 -27.11 -7.31
N THR A 500 3.50 -26.66 -6.78
CA THR A 500 4.34 -27.35 -5.80
C THR A 500 4.56 -26.42 -4.60
N PRO A 501 5.26 -26.84 -3.53
CA PRO A 501 5.67 -25.92 -2.47
C PRO A 501 6.59 -24.79 -2.97
N LYS A 502 7.30 -25.01 -4.09
CA LYS A 502 8.34 -24.12 -4.61
C LYS A 502 8.00 -23.48 -5.94
N THR A 503 6.93 -23.91 -6.58
CA THR A 503 6.59 -23.46 -7.92
C THR A 503 5.09 -23.37 -8.04
N CYS A 504 4.62 -22.51 -8.92
CA CYS A 504 3.30 -22.69 -9.46
C CYS A 504 3.34 -22.24 -10.93
N THR A 505 2.47 -22.81 -11.75
CA THR A 505 2.58 -22.81 -13.22
C THR A 505 1.99 -21.54 -13.83
N ALA A 506 2.81 -20.82 -14.60
CA ALA A 506 2.36 -19.71 -15.43
C ALA A 506 1.90 -20.22 -16.81
N SER A 507 2.66 -21.16 -17.40
CA SER A 507 2.33 -21.87 -18.63
C SER A 507 2.97 -23.27 -18.65
N SER A 508 2.37 -24.18 -19.39
CA SER A 508 2.77 -25.58 -19.63
C SER A 508 3.48 -25.73 -20.98
N ASP A 509 4.17 -26.85 -21.21
CA ASP A 509 4.65 -27.20 -22.56
C ASP A 509 3.49 -27.75 -23.42
N SER A 510 2.52 -28.45 -22.81
CA SER A 510 1.30 -29.00 -23.43
C SER A 510 0.32 -29.47 -22.34
N VAL A 511 -0.84 -30.01 -22.73
CA VAL A 511 -1.86 -30.53 -21.80
C VAL A 511 -1.28 -31.67 -20.96
N ASN A 512 -1.41 -31.60 -19.63
CA ASN A 512 -0.88 -32.59 -18.69
C ASN A 512 0.65 -32.78 -18.78
N THR A 513 1.43 -31.74 -19.11
CA THR A 513 2.90 -31.86 -19.18
C THR A 513 3.64 -30.92 -18.22
N THR A 514 4.97 -31.02 -18.22
CA THR A 514 5.83 -30.17 -17.39
C THR A 514 5.64 -28.68 -17.71
N PRO A 515 5.78 -27.78 -16.72
CA PRO A 515 5.64 -26.35 -16.95
C PRO A 515 6.75 -25.80 -17.84
N SER A 516 6.37 -25.07 -18.87
CA SER A 516 7.28 -24.24 -19.65
C SER A 516 7.70 -22.99 -18.85
N SER A 517 6.84 -22.52 -17.92
CA SER A 517 7.10 -21.34 -17.11
C SER A 517 6.48 -21.38 -15.71
N GLN A 518 7.24 -20.97 -14.68
CA GLN A 518 6.86 -21.12 -13.26
C GLN A 518 7.18 -19.87 -12.41
N ILE A 519 6.28 -19.50 -11.49
CA ILE A 519 6.62 -18.56 -10.41
C ILE A 519 7.15 -19.33 -9.21
N VAL A 520 8.22 -18.84 -8.61
CA VAL A 520 8.89 -19.44 -7.46
C VAL A 520 8.97 -18.45 -6.29
N PRO A 521 9.18 -18.90 -5.04
CA PRO A 521 9.36 -17.99 -3.90
C PRO A 521 10.58 -17.07 -4.09
N VAL A 522 11.69 -17.62 -4.58
CA VAL A 522 12.97 -16.92 -4.75
C VAL A 522 13.53 -17.18 -6.13
N TYR A 523 13.92 -16.13 -6.84
CA TYR A 523 14.53 -16.27 -8.15
C TYR A 523 15.87 -17.03 -8.06
N THR A 524 16.02 -18.05 -8.90
CA THR A 524 17.26 -18.83 -9.05
C THR A 524 17.74 -18.76 -10.49
N THR A 525 19.02 -18.49 -10.72
CA THR A 525 19.65 -18.43 -12.06
C THR A 525 19.88 -19.81 -12.70
N ASP A 526 19.14 -20.84 -12.31
CA ASP A 526 19.30 -22.18 -12.87
C ASP A 526 19.09 -22.19 -14.39
N VAL A 527 19.74 -23.16 -15.05
CA VAL A 527 20.19 -23.21 -16.46
C VAL A 527 19.08 -23.17 -17.53
N TYR A 528 17.83 -22.84 -17.19
CA TYR A 528 16.64 -23.01 -18.04
C TYR A 528 16.01 -21.72 -18.62
N GLY A 529 16.69 -20.56 -18.63
CA GLY A 529 16.16 -19.33 -19.27
C GLY A 529 14.89 -18.75 -18.59
N ASP A 530 14.05 -17.99 -19.31
CA ASP A 530 12.79 -17.33 -18.85
C ASP A 530 11.71 -18.28 -18.27
N SER A 531 12.05 -19.53 -17.98
CA SER A 531 11.17 -20.56 -17.44
C SER A 531 10.86 -20.39 -15.95
N ARG A 532 11.56 -19.51 -15.22
CA ARG A 532 11.28 -19.23 -13.80
C ARG A 532 11.42 -17.76 -13.44
N GLU A 533 10.52 -17.27 -12.58
CA GLU A 533 10.62 -15.94 -11.98
C GLU A 533 10.19 -15.94 -10.51
N GLY A 534 10.84 -15.12 -9.69
CA GLY A 534 10.65 -15.13 -8.23
C GLY A 534 9.69 -14.08 -7.67
N LEU A 535 8.95 -14.44 -6.61
CA LEU A 535 8.15 -13.51 -5.80
C LEU A 535 9.03 -12.48 -5.08
N ASP A 536 10.31 -12.76 -4.87
CA ASP A 536 11.32 -11.82 -4.38
C ASP A 536 11.62 -10.67 -5.36
N ARG A 537 11.13 -10.74 -6.61
CA ARG A 537 11.17 -9.63 -7.59
C ARG A 537 9.93 -8.75 -7.60
N LEU A 538 8.97 -8.99 -6.70
CA LEU A 538 7.83 -8.11 -6.55
C LEU A 538 8.27 -6.72 -6.07
N THR A 539 7.71 -5.68 -6.69
CA THR A 539 7.95 -4.27 -6.34
C THR A 539 6.72 -3.62 -5.71
N ASN A 540 5.69 -4.41 -5.38
CA ASN A 540 4.42 -3.96 -4.82
C ASN A 540 4.48 -3.65 -3.30
N THR A 541 5.61 -3.17 -2.78
CA THR A 541 5.80 -2.91 -1.33
C THR A 541 4.76 -1.95 -0.75
N ASP A 542 4.29 -1.00 -1.56
CA ASP A 542 3.27 -0.04 -1.18
C ASP A 542 1.85 -0.50 -1.54
N TYR A 543 1.73 -1.61 -2.27
CA TYR A 543 0.50 -2.14 -2.87
C TYR A 543 0.27 -3.61 -2.48
N PRO A 544 0.17 -3.93 -1.18
CA PRO A 544 -0.02 -5.30 -0.71
C PRO A 544 -1.30 -5.95 -1.27
N ALA A 545 -1.22 -7.21 -1.70
CA ALA A 545 -2.33 -7.96 -2.31
C ALA A 545 -2.75 -9.18 -1.49
N VAL A 546 -3.97 -9.69 -1.68
CA VAL A 546 -4.40 -11.00 -1.16
C VAL A 546 -4.29 -12.03 -2.27
N VAL A 547 -3.82 -13.24 -1.98
CA VAL A 547 -3.77 -14.35 -2.95
C VAL A 547 -4.78 -15.42 -2.59
N TYR A 548 -5.48 -15.96 -3.59
CA TYR A 548 -6.22 -17.22 -3.53
C TYR A 548 -5.67 -18.18 -4.59
N SER A 549 -5.19 -19.36 -4.19
CA SER A 549 -4.61 -20.34 -5.11
C SER A 549 -5.31 -21.68 -5.01
N ILE A 550 -5.70 -22.24 -6.16
CA ILE A 550 -6.17 -23.64 -6.25
C ILE A 550 -5.02 -24.62 -6.53
N GLY A 551 -3.78 -24.11 -6.61
CA GLY A 551 -2.59 -24.92 -6.82
C GLY A 551 -2.38 -25.94 -5.71
N CYS A 552 -1.63 -27.01 -6.03
CA CYS A 552 -1.64 -28.25 -5.27
C CYS A 552 -1.22 -28.12 -3.80
N ASP A 553 -0.03 -27.63 -3.53
CA ASP A 553 0.59 -27.63 -2.20
C ASP A 553 1.46 -26.39 -2.07
N ASN A 554 0.87 -25.21 -2.28
CA ASN A 554 1.59 -23.93 -2.24
C ASN A 554 1.90 -23.44 -0.82
N THR A 555 1.20 -23.96 0.19
CA THR A 555 1.28 -23.49 1.58
C THR A 555 1.51 -24.61 2.60
N PRO A 556 2.34 -25.66 2.35
CA PRO A 556 2.60 -26.68 3.34
C PRO A 556 3.26 -26.04 4.56
N PHE A 557 2.67 -26.28 5.72
CA PHE A 557 3.15 -25.70 6.97
C PHE A 557 3.80 -26.71 7.90
N ASP A 558 4.17 -27.86 7.34
CA ASP A 558 4.85 -28.98 7.99
C ASP A 558 6.18 -29.34 7.32
N ASP A 559 6.92 -30.31 7.90
CA ASP A 559 8.13 -30.82 7.27
C ASP A 559 7.78 -31.67 6.04
N PHE A 560 8.04 -31.14 4.85
CA PHE A 560 7.79 -31.82 3.58
C PHE A 560 8.95 -32.76 3.17
N SER A 561 9.83 -33.13 4.11
CA SER A 561 11.01 -33.98 3.87
C SER A 561 10.91 -35.37 4.53
N PRO A 562 11.58 -36.39 3.96
CA PRO A 562 12.21 -36.41 2.64
C PRO A 562 11.15 -36.64 1.55
N ASN A 563 10.99 -35.68 0.66
CA ASN A 563 10.27 -35.89 -0.60
C ASN A 563 11.30 -36.31 -1.67
N PRO A 564 11.06 -37.38 -2.46
CA PRO A 564 11.91 -37.79 -3.59
C PRO A 564 12.27 -36.65 -4.57
N TRP A 565 11.51 -35.55 -4.58
CA TRP A 565 11.71 -34.37 -5.42
C TRP A 565 12.58 -33.24 -4.80
N GLY A 566 13.04 -33.38 -3.55
CA GLY A 566 13.98 -32.44 -2.93
C GLY A 566 13.40 -31.09 -2.47
N TRP A 567 12.07 -30.97 -2.32
CA TRP A 567 11.39 -29.70 -2.01
C TRP A 567 11.46 -29.24 -0.53
N GLY A 568 12.14 -29.98 0.35
CA GLY A 568 12.09 -29.83 1.81
C GLY A 568 12.85 -28.65 2.44
N THR A 569 13.58 -27.82 1.68
CA THR A 569 14.39 -26.72 2.26
C THR A 569 14.02 -25.33 1.73
N GLY A 570 13.87 -24.34 2.63
CA GLY A 570 13.61 -22.92 2.33
C GLY A 570 12.12 -22.52 2.28
N TYR A 571 11.82 -21.27 1.96
CA TYR A 571 10.43 -20.76 1.91
C TYR A 571 9.55 -21.46 0.87
N ASN A 572 8.31 -21.77 1.23
CA ASN A 572 7.26 -22.13 0.26
C ASN A 572 6.64 -20.87 -0.38
N LEU A 573 5.72 -21.02 -1.34
CA LEU A 573 5.07 -19.88 -2.01
C LEU A 573 4.28 -18.99 -1.05
N GLY A 574 3.52 -19.57 -0.13
CA GLY A 574 2.80 -18.83 0.91
C GLY A 574 3.72 -17.97 1.77
N GLN A 575 4.86 -18.52 2.21
CA GLN A 575 5.87 -17.79 2.99
C GLN A 575 6.57 -16.73 2.16
N GLY A 576 6.95 -17.06 0.91
CA GLY A 576 7.58 -16.12 -0.02
C GLY A 576 6.74 -14.87 -0.24
N PHE A 577 5.42 -15.03 -0.33
CA PHE A 577 4.47 -13.94 -0.49
C PHE A 577 4.19 -13.17 0.82
N THR A 578 4.03 -13.86 1.94
CA THR A 578 3.52 -13.26 3.19
C THR A 578 4.59 -12.73 4.13
N ILE A 579 5.74 -13.39 4.26
CA ILE A 579 6.73 -13.07 5.32
C ILE A 579 8.14 -12.81 4.82
N GLN A 580 8.54 -13.39 3.68
CA GLN A 580 9.93 -13.38 3.25
C GLN A 580 10.45 -11.96 3.00
N ASN A 581 9.69 -11.14 2.28
CA ASN A 581 10.10 -9.81 1.82
C ASN A 581 9.09 -8.73 2.22
N ALA A 582 9.50 -7.47 2.08
CA ALA A 582 8.64 -6.30 2.26
C ALA A 582 7.54 -6.18 1.17
N ALA A 583 7.75 -6.80 0.00
CA ALA A 583 6.76 -6.94 -1.06
C ALA A 583 5.85 -8.18 -0.82
N GLY A 584 4.80 -8.33 -1.62
CA GLY A 584 3.80 -9.39 -1.48
C GLY A 584 2.53 -8.91 -0.79
N GLY A 585 2.08 -9.59 0.26
CA GLY A 585 0.81 -9.21 0.91
C GLY A 585 0.52 -9.84 2.27
N PRO A 586 -0.63 -9.50 2.89
CA PRO A 586 -0.96 -9.92 4.25
C PRO A 586 -1.57 -11.33 4.34
N ALA A 587 -2.03 -11.90 3.23
CA ALA A 587 -2.72 -13.18 3.23
C ALA A 587 -2.51 -13.99 1.94
N PHE A 588 -2.36 -15.29 2.11
CA PHE A 588 -2.34 -16.29 1.04
C PHE A 588 -3.27 -17.44 1.44
N LEU A 589 -4.32 -17.66 0.66
CA LEU A 589 -5.19 -18.82 0.79
C LEU A 589 -4.73 -19.87 -0.22
N GLY A 590 -4.41 -21.06 0.24
CA GLY A 590 -3.90 -22.11 -0.63
C GLY A 590 -3.78 -23.45 0.07
N ASN A 591 -3.47 -24.47 -0.71
CA ASN A 591 -3.44 -25.85 -0.26
C ASN A 591 -2.11 -26.27 0.40
N THR A 592 -2.17 -27.14 1.41
CA THR A 592 -1.04 -27.81 2.08
C THR A 592 -0.67 -29.15 1.43
N ARG A 593 -1.61 -29.73 0.69
CA ARG A 593 -1.58 -31.01 -0.04
C ARG A 593 -2.53 -30.91 -1.22
N TYR A 594 -2.43 -31.84 -2.18
CA TYR A 594 -3.07 -31.73 -3.50
C TYR A 594 -4.44 -31.05 -3.55
N GLY A 595 -4.47 -29.84 -4.10
CA GLY A 595 -5.64 -29.31 -4.79
C GLY A 595 -6.04 -30.18 -5.98
N TYR A 596 -7.29 -30.05 -6.43
CA TYR A 596 -7.88 -30.84 -7.51
C TYR A 596 -8.47 -29.92 -8.59
N VAL A 597 -8.29 -30.28 -9.85
CA VAL A 597 -8.77 -29.51 -11.01
C VAL A 597 -10.29 -29.26 -10.91
N PRO A 598 -11.16 -30.29 -10.84
CA PRO A 598 -12.61 -30.08 -10.85
C PRO A 598 -13.13 -29.44 -9.55
N THR A 599 -12.52 -29.77 -8.40
CA THR A 599 -13.13 -29.50 -7.09
C THR A 599 -12.55 -28.27 -6.38
N SER A 600 -11.29 -27.89 -6.60
CA SER A 600 -10.70 -26.72 -5.89
C SER A 600 -11.27 -25.38 -6.35
N HIS A 601 -11.58 -25.20 -7.64
CA HIS A 601 -12.17 -23.94 -8.10
C HIS A 601 -13.61 -23.76 -7.58
N MET A 602 -14.31 -24.86 -7.28
CA MET A 602 -15.65 -24.80 -6.68
C MET A 602 -15.60 -24.32 -5.23
N LEU A 603 -14.59 -24.72 -4.44
CA LEU A 603 -14.34 -24.14 -3.12
C LEU A 603 -14.07 -22.64 -3.23
N TYR A 604 -13.29 -22.22 -4.23
CA TYR A 604 -13.06 -20.78 -4.48
C TYR A 604 -14.36 -20.05 -4.87
N ARG A 605 -15.24 -20.67 -5.68
CA ARG A 605 -16.57 -20.10 -5.96
C ARG A 605 -17.38 -19.91 -4.68
N LYS A 606 -17.37 -20.88 -3.76
CA LYS A 606 -18.03 -20.73 -2.44
C LYS A 606 -17.43 -19.60 -1.62
N PHE A 607 -16.12 -19.44 -1.62
CA PHE A 607 -15.48 -18.28 -1.00
C PHE A 607 -15.90 -16.96 -1.68
N ALA A 608 -15.94 -16.91 -3.01
CA ALA A 608 -16.37 -15.73 -3.76
C ALA A 608 -17.83 -15.36 -3.49
N GLU A 609 -18.74 -16.33 -3.37
CA GLU A 609 -20.12 -16.13 -2.93
C GLU A 609 -20.16 -15.45 -1.55
N GLN A 610 -19.34 -15.91 -0.59
CA GLN A 610 -19.27 -15.29 0.74
C GLN A 610 -18.82 -13.82 0.68
N ILE A 611 -17.79 -13.52 -0.11
CA ILE A 611 -17.30 -12.14 -0.31
C ILE A 611 -18.42 -11.26 -0.90
N THR A 612 -19.12 -11.75 -1.93
CA THR A 612 -20.20 -11.02 -2.61
C THR A 612 -21.42 -10.81 -1.72
N ASN A 613 -21.73 -11.76 -0.83
CA ASN A 613 -22.81 -11.65 0.15
C ASN A 613 -22.45 -10.78 1.37
N GLY A 614 -21.23 -10.24 1.43
CA GLY A 614 -20.79 -9.27 2.43
C GLY A 614 -19.96 -9.85 3.58
N THR A 615 -19.71 -11.16 3.59
CA THR A 615 -18.77 -11.81 4.50
C THR A 615 -17.35 -11.57 4.02
N THR A 616 -16.79 -10.40 4.31
CA THR A 616 -15.49 -9.97 3.74
C THR A 616 -14.27 -10.34 4.59
N SER A 617 -14.45 -10.84 5.82
CA SER A 617 -13.33 -11.30 6.65
C SER A 617 -12.76 -12.60 6.09
N LEU A 618 -11.47 -12.65 5.79
CA LEU A 618 -10.84 -13.76 5.05
C LEU A 618 -11.01 -15.11 5.74
N GLY A 619 -10.78 -15.18 7.06
CA GLY A 619 -10.91 -16.44 7.80
C GLY A 619 -12.36 -16.89 7.94
N THR A 620 -13.30 -15.96 8.04
CA THR A 620 -14.73 -16.28 8.10
C THR A 620 -15.23 -16.80 6.76
N ALA A 621 -14.91 -16.10 5.66
CA ALA A 621 -15.30 -16.53 4.32
C ALA A 621 -14.71 -17.90 3.95
N GLU A 622 -13.46 -18.15 4.32
CA GLU A 622 -12.76 -19.42 4.04
C GLU A 622 -13.31 -20.60 4.84
N LEU A 623 -13.61 -20.43 6.12
CA LEU A 623 -14.13 -21.56 6.91
C LEU A 623 -15.61 -21.85 6.59
N ILE A 624 -16.41 -20.82 6.27
CA ILE A 624 -17.79 -21.00 5.80
C ILE A 624 -17.82 -21.69 4.43
N SER A 625 -16.94 -21.30 3.51
CA SER A 625 -16.89 -21.91 2.17
C SER A 625 -16.60 -23.41 2.24
N LYS A 626 -15.71 -23.83 3.15
CA LYS A 626 -15.43 -25.25 3.40
C LYS A 626 -16.64 -26.02 3.92
N GLY A 627 -17.34 -25.49 4.93
CA GLY A 627 -18.56 -26.10 5.46
C GLY A 627 -19.67 -26.26 4.41
N ASN A 628 -19.74 -25.34 3.44
CA ASN A 628 -20.71 -25.38 2.34
C ASN A 628 -20.32 -26.29 1.16
N TYR A 629 -19.05 -26.66 1.04
CA TYR A 629 -18.57 -27.36 -0.15
C TYR A 629 -18.68 -28.90 -0.02
N GLY A 630 -18.56 -29.45 1.19
CA GLY A 630 -18.77 -30.88 1.45
C GLY A 630 -17.68 -31.83 0.94
N ASN A 631 -16.55 -31.32 0.44
CA ASN A 631 -15.36 -32.10 0.14
C ASN A 631 -14.41 -32.07 1.36
N HIS A 632 -14.37 -33.18 2.07
CA HIS A 632 -13.54 -33.40 3.26
C HIS A 632 -12.05 -33.09 3.04
N TYR A 633 -11.49 -33.60 1.94
CA TYR A 633 -10.07 -33.45 1.65
C TYR A 633 -9.70 -31.96 1.53
N LEU A 634 -10.47 -31.21 0.75
CA LEU A 634 -10.22 -29.78 0.53
C LEU A 634 -10.53 -28.92 1.77
N ALA A 635 -11.44 -29.38 2.65
CA ALA A 635 -11.66 -28.75 3.94
C ALA A 635 -10.38 -28.79 4.83
N TYR A 636 -9.56 -29.82 4.67
CA TYR A 636 -8.27 -29.96 5.36
C TYR A 636 -7.13 -29.26 4.65
N SER A 637 -6.99 -29.47 3.33
CA SER A 637 -5.81 -29.04 2.59
C SER A 637 -5.76 -27.53 2.38
N HIS A 638 -6.88 -26.88 2.06
CA HIS A 638 -6.89 -25.44 1.75
C HIS A 638 -6.89 -24.61 3.04
N ASN A 639 -5.95 -23.72 3.27
CA ASN A 639 -5.83 -22.99 4.55
C ASN A 639 -5.48 -21.51 4.34
N LEU A 640 -5.85 -20.68 5.31
CA LEU A 640 -5.48 -19.26 5.36
C LEU A 640 -4.12 -19.07 6.02
N VAL A 641 -3.11 -18.72 5.21
CA VAL A 641 -1.85 -18.16 5.72
C VAL A 641 -2.04 -16.64 5.90
N GLY A 642 -2.25 -16.19 7.12
CA GLY A 642 -2.47 -14.78 7.47
C GLY A 642 -3.45 -14.57 8.63
N CYS A 643 -3.94 -13.34 8.76
CA CYS A 643 -4.85 -12.94 9.84
C CYS A 643 -6.32 -13.23 9.46
N PRO A 644 -7.07 -14.04 10.24
CA PRO A 644 -8.45 -14.39 9.92
C PRO A 644 -9.43 -13.21 9.99
N GLU A 645 -9.16 -12.18 10.81
CA GLU A 645 -10.01 -10.98 10.90
C GLU A 645 -9.83 -10.01 9.74
N THR A 646 -8.72 -10.10 9.00
CA THR A 646 -8.44 -9.14 7.92
C THR A 646 -9.53 -9.24 6.87
N LYS A 647 -10.06 -8.08 6.46
CA LYS A 647 -11.16 -8.00 5.50
C LYS A 647 -10.61 -7.76 4.11
N LEU A 648 -11.11 -8.51 3.13
CA LEU A 648 -10.88 -8.23 1.73
C LEU A 648 -11.55 -6.91 1.36
N TRP A 649 -10.82 -6.01 0.71
CA TRP A 649 -11.43 -4.82 0.10
C TRP A 649 -12.31 -5.24 -1.07
N THR A 650 -13.55 -4.75 -1.10
CA THR A 650 -14.51 -5.03 -2.18
C THR A 650 -14.93 -3.76 -2.93
N ALA A 651 -14.27 -2.64 -2.66
CA ALA A 651 -14.43 -1.39 -3.39
C ALA A 651 -13.21 -0.49 -3.15
N VAL A 652 -13.07 0.55 -3.97
CA VAL A 652 -12.10 1.63 -3.70
C VAL A 652 -12.47 2.28 -2.36
N PRO A 653 -11.55 2.36 -1.38
CA PRO A 653 -11.87 2.83 -0.05
C PRO A 653 -12.36 4.28 -0.04
N SER A 654 -13.51 4.50 0.60
CA SER A 654 -14.01 5.84 0.94
C SER A 654 -13.32 6.40 2.18
N THR A 655 -13.55 7.68 2.50
CA THR A 655 -13.01 8.32 3.71
C THR A 655 -14.12 8.86 4.60
N PHE A 656 -13.84 8.97 5.91
CA PHE A 656 -14.73 9.62 6.87
C PHE A 656 -14.62 11.16 6.80
N SER A 657 -14.98 11.75 5.67
CA SER A 657 -14.82 13.18 5.39
C SER A 657 -15.64 14.08 6.31
N SER A 658 -16.80 13.60 6.78
CA SER A 658 -17.68 14.32 7.71
C SER A 658 -17.46 13.98 9.18
N ALA A 659 -16.46 13.16 9.52
CA ALA A 659 -16.22 12.77 10.90
C ALA A 659 -15.73 13.95 11.75
N THR A 660 -16.36 14.13 12.90
CA THR A 660 -16.04 15.17 13.88
C THR A 660 -15.85 14.57 15.26
N VAL A 661 -14.90 15.14 16.00
CA VAL A 661 -14.59 14.74 17.37
C VAL A 661 -14.57 16.01 18.22
N THR A 662 -15.34 16.01 19.30
CA THR A 662 -15.40 17.10 20.27
C THR A 662 -14.89 16.60 21.61
N ASP A 663 -13.83 17.21 22.12
CA ASP A 663 -13.27 16.93 23.43
C ASP A 663 -13.67 18.04 24.42
N ASN A 664 -14.47 17.68 25.42
CA ASN A 664 -14.93 18.58 26.48
C ASN A 664 -14.12 18.42 27.79
N GLY A 665 -13.02 17.67 27.77
CA GLY A 665 -12.16 17.37 28.91
C GLY A 665 -12.64 16.20 29.76
N ASN A 666 -13.93 16.15 30.10
CA ASN A 666 -14.55 15.04 30.84
C ASN A 666 -15.34 14.06 29.94
N SER A 667 -15.48 14.39 28.66
CA SER A 667 -16.13 13.53 27.68
C SER A 667 -15.50 13.72 26.29
N ILE A 668 -15.61 12.68 25.47
CA ILE A 668 -15.36 12.73 24.03
C ILE A 668 -16.66 12.42 23.31
N THR A 669 -17.10 13.32 22.43
CA THR A 669 -18.22 13.04 21.51
C THR A 669 -17.65 12.82 20.12
N VAL A 670 -18.01 11.70 19.50
CA VAL A 670 -17.57 11.30 18.16
C VAL A 670 -18.79 11.15 17.27
N ASN A 671 -18.82 11.89 16.18
CA ASN A 671 -19.76 11.68 15.09
C ASN A 671 -18.96 11.18 13.89
N ALA A 672 -19.21 9.94 13.47
CA ALA A 672 -18.56 9.30 12.33
C ALA A 672 -19.00 9.88 10.98
N GLY A 673 -20.19 10.50 10.91
CA GLY A 673 -20.81 10.95 9.66
C GLY A 673 -21.28 9.81 8.74
N VAL A 674 -21.06 8.56 9.13
CA VAL A 674 -21.40 7.35 8.38
C VAL A 674 -22.10 6.37 9.32
N GLY A 675 -23.26 5.85 8.91
CA GLY A 675 -23.98 4.82 9.66
C GLY A 675 -23.21 3.49 9.73
N ASN A 676 -23.52 2.66 10.72
CA ASN A 676 -22.95 1.31 10.86
C ASN A 676 -21.41 1.32 10.95
N SER A 677 -20.87 2.29 11.68
CA SER A 677 -19.44 2.43 11.96
C SER A 677 -19.08 1.90 13.34
N ILE A 678 -17.87 1.39 13.48
CA ILE A 678 -17.29 1.05 14.78
C ILE A 678 -16.50 2.26 15.25
N ILE A 679 -16.88 2.82 16.40
CA ILE A 679 -16.19 3.93 17.06
C ILE A 679 -15.50 3.40 18.30
N VAL A 680 -14.18 3.60 18.37
CA VAL A 680 -13.33 3.18 19.49
C VAL A 680 -12.69 4.40 20.11
N VAL A 681 -12.82 4.53 21.42
CA VAL A 681 -12.09 5.52 22.22
C VAL A 681 -11.29 4.76 23.28
N CYS A 682 -9.97 4.85 23.19
CA CYS A 682 -9.09 4.15 24.13
C CYS A 682 -7.89 5.01 24.55
N SER A 683 -7.32 4.74 25.71
CA SER A 683 -6.10 5.39 26.19
C SER A 683 -4.88 5.05 25.33
N ILE A 684 -3.89 5.95 25.31
CA ILE A 684 -2.71 5.84 24.45
C ILE A 684 -1.83 4.61 24.73
N ASP A 685 -1.99 3.98 25.89
CA ASP A 685 -1.42 2.68 26.26
C ASP A 685 -2.15 1.49 25.58
N ASN A 686 -2.76 1.75 24.42
CA ASN A 686 -3.57 0.83 23.62
C ASN A 686 -4.75 0.23 24.41
N GLY A 687 -5.38 1.06 25.23
CA GLY A 687 -6.61 0.75 25.95
C GLY A 687 -6.45 0.06 27.30
N ALA A 688 -5.22 -0.07 27.82
CA ALA A 688 -5.00 -0.70 29.12
C ALA A 688 -5.63 0.10 30.28
N THR A 689 -5.56 1.43 30.23
CA THR A 689 -6.18 2.30 31.25
C THR A 689 -7.66 2.56 30.99
N TYR A 690 -8.05 2.80 29.73
CA TYR A 690 -9.42 3.08 29.34
C TYR A 690 -9.68 2.54 27.94
N PHE A 691 -10.77 1.79 27.77
CA PHE A 691 -11.20 1.29 26.47
C PHE A 691 -12.72 1.30 26.41
N SER A 692 -13.26 1.86 25.32
CA SER A 692 -14.68 1.82 25.03
C SER A 692 -14.89 1.73 23.52
N GLU A 693 -15.88 0.93 23.13
CA GLU A 693 -16.24 0.70 21.74
C GLU A 693 -17.77 0.80 21.61
N VAL A 694 -18.24 1.40 20.52
CA VAL A 694 -19.68 1.47 20.18
C VAL A 694 -19.87 1.27 18.68
N TYR A 695 -20.90 0.51 18.32
CA TYR A 695 -21.38 0.41 16.93
C TYR A 695 -22.48 1.44 16.68
N SER A 696 -22.12 2.59 16.10
CA SER A 696 -23.03 3.72 15.91
C SER A 696 -22.44 4.73 14.91
N SER A 697 -23.29 5.61 14.38
CA SER A 697 -22.85 6.82 13.67
C SER A 697 -22.41 7.94 14.61
N ASN A 698 -22.88 7.93 15.87
CA ASN A 698 -22.58 8.97 16.85
C ASN A 698 -22.57 8.38 18.28
N ALA A 699 -21.57 8.75 19.07
CA ALA A 699 -21.43 8.28 20.45
C ALA A 699 -20.76 9.33 21.34
N THR A 700 -21.13 9.36 22.61
CA THR A 700 -20.45 10.16 23.64
C THR A 700 -19.88 9.24 24.71
N PHE A 701 -18.60 9.43 25.02
CA PHE A 701 -17.82 8.63 25.94
C PHE A 701 -17.44 9.48 27.15
N MET A 702 -17.87 9.07 28.35
CA MET A 702 -17.60 9.79 29.60
C MET A 702 -16.26 9.33 30.17
N THR A 703 -15.21 10.16 30.02
CA THR A 703 -13.87 9.86 30.52
C THR A 703 -12.99 11.11 30.64
N THR A 704 -12.24 11.17 31.72
CA THR A 704 -11.21 12.20 31.97
C THR A 704 -9.80 11.74 31.56
N VAL A 705 -9.64 10.49 31.11
CA VAL A 705 -8.33 9.92 30.72
C VAL A 705 -7.84 10.62 29.47
N ARG A 706 -6.59 11.11 29.47
CA ARG A 706 -5.95 11.74 28.30
C ARG A 706 -4.45 11.41 28.30
N PRO A 707 -3.82 11.28 27.12
CA PRO A 707 -4.42 11.34 25.78
C PRO A 707 -5.17 10.05 25.40
N LEU A 708 -6.15 10.19 24.51
CA LEU A 708 -6.94 9.10 23.95
C LEU A 708 -6.68 8.96 22.45
N TYR A 709 -6.64 7.71 21.97
CA TYR A 709 -6.92 7.38 20.58
C TYR A 709 -8.42 7.36 20.34
N ILE A 710 -8.85 7.93 19.21
CA ILE A 710 -10.19 7.88 18.67
C ILE A 710 -10.09 7.25 17.29
N THR A 711 -10.65 6.06 17.12
CA THR A 711 -10.58 5.30 15.85
C THR A 711 -11.98 5.01 15.34
N ILE A 712 -12.22 5.24 14.05
CA ILE A 712 -13.48 4.93 13.38
C ILE A 712 -13.18 3.99 12.21
N THR A 713 -13.86 2.85 12.15
CA THR A 713 -13.68 1.86 11.08
C THR A 713 -15.01 1.41 10.48
N LYS A 714 -14.97 1.02 9.20
CA LYS A 714 -16.07 0.41 8.45
C LYS A 714 -15.51 -0.31 7.22
N GLN A 715 -16.17 -1.38 6.75
CA GLN A 715 -15.82 -2.05 5.48
C GLN A 715 -15.78 -1.03 4.33
N ASN A 716 -14.75 -1.09 3.48
CA ASN A 716 -14.53 -0.17 2.36
C ASN A 716 -14.36 1.31 2.74
N TYR A 717 -13.96 1.61 3.98
CA TYR A 717 -13.51 2.93 4.41
C TYR A 717 -12.10 2.90 4.98
N LEU A 718 -11.26 3.87 4.60
CA LEU A 718 -9.99 4.09 5.29
C LEU A 718 -10.27 4.49 6.75
N PRO A 719 -9.57 3.87 7.73
CA PRO A 719 -9.75 4.20 9.14
C PRO A 719 -9.54 5.68 9.42
N TYR A 720 -10.45 6.30 10.17
CA TYR A 720 -10.20 7.59 10.78
C TYR A 720 -9.48 7.36 12.11
N VAL A 721 -8.29 7.94 12.29
CA VAL A 721 -7.55 7.86 13.55
C VAL A 721 -7.23 9.27 14.04
N ALA A 722 -7.53 9.55 15.30
CA ALA A 722 -7.20 10.81 15.96
C ALA A 722 -6.68 10.60 17.38
N VAL A 723 -5.97 11.59 17.89
CA VAL A 723 -5.45 11.68 19.24
C VAL A 723 -5.97 12.97 19.87
N SER A 724 -6.60 12.88 21.04
CA SER A 724 -7.26 14.02 21.70
C SER A 724 -6.31 15.17 22.05
N GLY A 725 -5.08 14.86 22.49
CA GLY A 725 -4.21 15.77 23.26
C GLY A 725 -4.14 15.37 24.73
N GLY A 726 -3.14 15.87 25.46
CA GLY A 726 -2.80 15.48 26.83
C GLY A 726 -1.31 15.19 27.01
N ASN A 727 -0.95 14.62 28.17
CA ASN A 727 0.44 14.28 28.49
C ASN A 727 0.70 12.80 28.26
N LEU A 728 1.64 12.47 27.39
CA LEU A 728 2.16 11.11 27.24
C LEU A 728 2.99 10.76 28.48
N THR A 729 2.53 9.76 29.23
CA THR A 729 3.22 9.22 30.42
C THR A 729 3.96 7.92 30.15
N ALA A 730 3.75 7.33 28.97
CA ALA A 730 4.41 6.11 28.51
C ALA A 730 4.86 6.30 27.05
N SER A 731 5.98 5.68 26.69
CA SER A 731 6.51 5.73 25.32
C SER A 731 5.53 5.10 24.34
N THR A 732 5.33 5.74 23.20
CA THR A 732 4.33 5.31 22.21
C THR A 732 4.83 5.53 20.79
N THR A 733 4.21 4.82 19.85
CA THR A 733 4.51 4.91 18.42
C THR A 733 3.30 5.37 17.63
N PHE A 734 3.52 6.38 16.80
CA PHE A 734 2.60 6.88 15.80
C PHE A 734 2.95 6.28 14.44
N SER A 735 1.95 5.64 13.82
CA SER A 735 2.08 4.95 12.53
C SER A 735 0.87 5.29 11.66
N GLY A 736 1.03 5.17 10.34
CA GLY A 736 -0.04 5.45 9.38
C GLY A 736 -0.51 6.91 9.41
N THR A 737 -1.79 7.13 9.09
CA THR A 737 -2.38 8.47 9.05
C THR A 737 -3.19 8.74 10.31
N LEU A 738 -2.84 9.79 11.05
CA LEU A 738 -3.57 10.20 12.25
C LEU A 738 -3.70 11.72 12.39
N LYS A 739 -4.67 12.13 13.22
CA LYS A 739 -4.92 13.54 13.57
C LYS A 739 -4.55 13.81 15.03
N ILE A 740 -4.01 14.97 15.36
CA ILE A 740 -3.83 15.44 16.74
C ILE A 740 -4.77 16.62 16.96
N LEU A 741 -5.77 16.45 17.82
CA LEU A 741 -6.88 17.38 18.01
C LEU A 741 -6.61 18.47 19.06
N GLY A 742 -5.67 18.22 19.96
CA GLY A 742 -5.31 19.08 21.09
C GLY A 742 -3.81 19.17 21.30
N ASN A 743 -3.38 19.93 22.30
CA ASN A 743 -1.95 20.00 22.63
C ASN A 743 -1.48 18.64 23.16
N LEU A 744 -0.36 18.15 22.64
CA LEU A 744 0.24 16.89 23.05
C LEU A 744 1.59 17.17 23.72
N THR A 745 1.81 16.64 24.91
CA THR A 745 3.08 16.78 25.63
C THR A 745 3.74 15.42 25.77
N VAL A 746 4.96 15.27 25.24
CA VAL A 746 5.85 14.14 25.52
C VAL A 746 6.57 14.44 26.84
N ASN A 747 6.20 13.77 27.93
CA ASN A 747 6.81 14.04 29.25
C ASN A 747 8.30 13.67 29.29
N SER A 748 8.99 14.14 30.32
CA SER A 748 10.37 13.71 30.62
C SER A 748 10.46 12.18 30.70
N SER A 749 11.53 11.60 30.17
CA SER A 749 11.76 10.14 30.14
C SER A 749 10.80 9.34 29.26
N VAL A 750 9.92 9.99 28.51
CA VAL A 750 9.02 9.36 27.54
C VAL A 750 9.53 9.58 26.12
N THR A 751 9.44 8.55 25.28
CA THR A 751 9.77 8.63 23.86
C THR A 751 8.51 8.56 23.01
N LEU A 752 8.29 9.57 22.17
CA LEU A 752 7.35 9.48 21.05
C LEU A 752 8.14 9.05 19.80
N THR A 753 7.81 7.88 19.27
CA THR A 753 8.33 7.39 17.99
C THR A 753 7.31 7.66 16.89
N VAL A 754 7.76 8.10 15.71
CA VAL A 754 6.92 8.25 14.52
C VAL A 754 7.52 7.38 13.40
N ASP A 755 6.77 6.38 12.95
CA ASP A 755 7.20 5.43 11.94
C ASP A 755 7.36 6.11 10.56
N ALA A 756 8.30 5.60 9.76
CA ALA A 756 8.52 6.07 8.40
C ALA A 756 7.22 6.02 7.57
N GLY A 757 6.94 7.07 6.79
CA GLY A 757 5.72 7.20 5.99
C GLY A 757 4.47 7.63 6.77
N ALA A 758 4.54 7.81 8.09
CA ALA A 758 3.38 8.26 8.87
C ALA A 758 2.98 9.70 8.50
N ILE A 759 1.67 9.96 8.49
CA ILE A 759 1.07 11.27 8.23
C ILE A 759 0.39 11.74 9.50
N VAL A 760 0.95 12.75 10.15
CA VAL A 760 0.48 13.33 11.40
C VAL A 760 -0.11 14.71 11.10
N ASN A 761 -1.44 14.81 11.12
CA ASN A 761 -2.14 16.06 10.88
C ASN A 761 -2.53 16.73 12.20
N ILE A 762 -2.08 17.95 12.46
CA ILE A 762 -2.28 18.66 13.73
C ILE A 762 -3.32 19.77 13.55
N THR A 763 -4.29 19.87 14.46
CA THR A 763 -5.29 20.94 14.43
C THR A 763 -4.63 22.32 14.52
N PRO A 764 -5.07 23.33 13.73
CA PRO A 764 -4.55 24.69 13.83
C PRO A 764 -4.53 25.23 15.26
N GLY A 765 -3.45 25.93 15.63
CA GLY A 765 -3.19 26.43 16.98
C GLY A 765 -2.79 25.38 18.02
N LYS A 766 -2.64 24.09 17.67
CA LYS A 766 -2.19 23.04 18.58
C LYS A 766 -0.70 22.74 18.43
N VAL A 767 -0.11 22.21 19.51
CA VAL A 767 1.35 22.07 19.67
C VAL A 767 1.71 20.64 20.06
N ILE A 768 2.87 20.17 19.61
CA ILE A 768 3.55 19.00 20.20
C ILE A 768 4.70 19.50 21.08
N TYR A 769 4.51 19.50 22.40
CA TYR A 769 5.56 19.80 23.37
C TYR A 769 6.42 18.56 23.62
N VAL A 770 7.74 18.69 23.54
CA VAL A 770 8.68 17.60 23.78
C VAL A 770 9.54 17.95 24.99
N ASN A 771 9.26 17.31 26.13
CA ASN A 771 10.09 17.36 27.34
C ASN A 771 10.97 16.09 27.47
N GLY A 772 10.59 14.99 26.80
CA GLY A 772 11.35 13.74 26.72
C GLY A 772 12.10 13.60 25.40
N THR A 773 11.76 12.58 24.62
CA THR A 773 12.40 12.28 23.33
C THR A 773 11.38 12.21 22.20
N LEU A 774 11.67 12.86 21.07
CA LEU A 774 10.98 12.61 19.80
C LEU A 774 11.91 11.90 18.82
N ASN A 775 11.53 10.72 18.36
CA ASN A 775 12.24 9.96 17.34
C ASN A 775 11.35 9.78 16.10
N ALA A 776 11.51 10.66 15.11
CA ALA A 776 10.77 10.68 13.86
C ALA A 776 11.72 10.48 12.68
N VAL A 777 12.00 9.22 12.35
CA VAL A 777 13.00 8.84 11.34
C VAL A 777 12.31 8.17 10.16
N GLY A 778 12.09 8.95 9.09
CA GLY A 778 11.64 8.44 7.80
C GLY A 778 12.78 7.92 6.95
N THR A 779 12.47 7.60 5.69
CA THR A 779 13.45 7.29 4.64
C THR A 779 13.25 8.21 3.44
N SER A 780 14.18 8.22 2.49
CA SER A 780 14.04 9.00 1.25
C SER A 780 12.79 8.64 0.44
N THR A 781 12.32 7.39 0.53
CA THR A 781 11.14 6.86 -0.18
C THR A 781 9.89 6.82 0.69
N SER A 782 10.02 6.87 2.02
CA SER A 782 8.90 6.82 2.97
C SER A 782 9.06 7.94 4.00
N LYS A 783 8.87 9.18 3.55
CA LYS A 783 9.00 10.38 4.38
C LYS A 783 7.83 10.51 5.36
N ILE A 784 8.12 10.94 6.57
CA ILE A 784 7.10 11.32 7.55
C ILE A 784 6.49 12.65 7.12
N THR A 785 5.20 12.88 7.35
CA THR A 785 4.55 14.17 7.07
C THR A 785 3.90 14.72 8.32
N PHE A 786 4.26 15.95 8.70
CA PHE A 786 3.60 16.76 9.73
C PHE A 786 2.93 17.95 9.05
N ASP A 787 1.60 18.01 9.06
CA ASP A 787 0.83 19.09 8.42
C ASP A 787 -0.37 19.50 9.29
N ARG A 788 -1.08 20.56 8.90
CA ARG A 788 -2.33 20.96 9.55
C ARG A 788 -3.50 20.07 9.17
N VAL A 789 -4.48 19.97 10.05
CA VAL A 789 -5.83 19.52 9.69
C VAL A 789 -6.54 20.63 8.90
N GLY A 790 -7.05 20.31 7.70
CA GLY A 790 -7.85 21.23 6.88
C GLY A 790 -7.02 22.18 6.00
N THR A 791 -7.68 23.21 5.45
CA THR A 791 -7.10 24.08 4.40
C THR A 791 -6.77 25.50 4.86
N SER A 792 -6.96 25.84 6.14
CA SER A 792 -6.71 27.18 6.69
C SER A 792 -6.10 27.14 8.09
N GLY A 793 -5.45 28.24 8.50
CA GLY A 793 -4.73 28.35 9.78
C GLY A 793 -3.35 27.67 9.79
N GLN A 794 -2.61 27.83 10.88
CA GLN A 794 -1.33 27.14 11.11
C GLN A 794 -1.36 26.43 12.46
N TRP A 795 -0.75 25.25 12.57
CA TRP A 795 -0.48 24.60 13.86
C TRP A 795 0.80 25.19 14.47
N SER A 796 1.02 25.08 15.78
CA SER A 796 2.10 25.83 16.46
C SER A 796 3.40 25.04 16.65
N GLY A 797 3.65 24.09 15.75
CA GLY A 797 4.92 23.40 15.63
C GLY A 797 5.19 22.30 16.65
N ILE A 798 6.34 21.67 16.46
CA ILE A 798 6.97 20.77 17.44
C ILE A 798 7.91 21.62 18.29
N GLN A 799 7.73 21.62 19.61
CA GLN A 799 8.48 22.47 20.53
C GLN A 799 9.30 21.62 21.50
N PHE A 800 10.61 21.60 21.28
CA PHE A 800 11.57 20.95 22.18
C PHE A 800 11.88 21.87 23.36
N ASN A 801 11.57 21.42 24.57
CA ASN A 801 11.78 22.16 25.81
C ASN A 801 13.10 21.73 26.49
N ALA A 802 13.38 22.33 27.66
CA ALA A 802 14.60 22.08 28.39
C ALA A 802 14.82 20.59 28.71
N GLY A 803 16.02 20.08 28.42
CA GLY A 803 16.39 18.69 28.68
C GLY A 803 15.83 17.64 27.69
N SER A 804 15.12 18.08 26.65
CA SER A 804 14.60 17.19 25.61
C SER A 804 15.64 16.75 24.58
N TYR A 805 15.37 15.63 23.90
CA TYR A 805 16.15 15.06 22.81
C TYR A 805 15.28 14.89 21.56
N GLY A 806 15.87 15.03 20.38
CA GLY A 806 15.13 14.96 19.12
C GLY A 806 15.95 14.37 18.01
N ASN A 807 15.36 13.45 17.25
CA ASN A 807 15.92 12.91 16.04
C ASN A 807 14.85 12.91 14.95
N ILE A 808 14.89 13.89 14.06
CA ILE A 808 13.93 14.10 13.00
C ILE A 808 14.67 13.99 11.68
N GLN A 809 14.36 12.96 10.90
CA GLN A 809 15.01 12.68 9.63
C GLN A 809 14.00 12.35 8.56
N TYR A 810 14.22 12.82 7.34
CA TYR A 810 13.33 12.54 6.19
C TYR A 810 11.86 12.85 6.50
N ALA A 811 11.59 14.02 7.07
CA ALA A 811 10.25 14.49 7.38
C ALA A 811 9.86 15.71 6.54
N ASN A 812 8.61 15.79 6.12
CA ASN A 812 7.99 16.99 5.56
C ASN A 812 7.23 17.71 6.67
N VAL A 813 7.48 18.99 6.88
CA VAL A 813 6.82 19.82 7.90
C VAL A 813 6.19 21.03 7.22
N SER A 814 4.86 21.15 7.25
CA SER A 814 4.16 22.21 6.52
C SER A 814 3.12 22.95 7.35
N ASN A 815 2.82 24.18 6.91
CA ASN A 815 1.74 25.02 7.46
C ASN A 815 1.79 25.25 8.99
N ALA A 816 2.99 25.50 9.52
CA ALA A 816 3.26 25.57 10.96
C ALA A 816 3.81 26.94 11.41
N SER A 817 3.66 27.30 12.69
CA SER A 817 4.20 28.55 13.26
C SER A 817 4.70 28.37 14.70
N PRO A 818 6.02 28.17 14.92
CA PRO A 818 7.03 27.75 13.92
C PRO A 818 6.80 26.30 13.47
N GLY A 819 7.58 25.78 12.52
CA GLY A 819 7.64 24.35 12.17
C GLY A 819 8.23 23.53 13.31
N ILE A 820 9.51 23.76 13.61
CA ILE A 820 10.18 23.20 14.78
C ILE A 820 10.76 24.32 15.62
N ALA A 821 10.46 24.30 16.92
CA ALA A 821 11.04 25.18 17.93
C ALA A 821 12.00 24.41 18.85
N VAL A 822 13.13 25.02 19.19
CA VAL A 822 14.17 24.47 20.05
C VAL A 822 14.43 25.45 21.19
N TYR A 823 14.00 25.09 22.40
CA TYR A 823 14.09 25.88 23.63
C TYR A 823 14.94 25.14 24.69
N SER A 824 16.19 25.54 24.87
CA SER A 824 17.10 25.04 25.93
C SER A 824 17.30 23.51 25.94
N SER A 825 17.26 22.84 24.78
CA SER A 825 17.31 21.38 24.68
C SER A 825 18.70 20.82 24.33
N ASN A 826 18.86 19.49 24.44
CA ASN A 826 20.11 18.79 24.22
C ASN A 826 20.07 17.96 22.94
N ASN A 827 20.96 18.26 21.99
CA ASN A 827 21.26 17.41 20.84
C ASN A 827 20.02 17.08 19.97
N ILE A 828 19.40 18.12 19.41
CA ILE A 828 18.29 17.97 18.45
C ILE A 828 18.85 17.80 17.04
N LYS A 829 18.61 16.67 16.41
CA LYS A 829 19.00 16.38 15.04
C LYS A 829 17.81 16.60 14.09
N ILE A 830 17.99 17.44 13.07
CA ILE A 830 17.03 17.72 11.99
C ILE A 830 17.78 17.55 10.66
N GLU A 831 17.56 16.43 9.98
CA GLU A 831 18.31 16.07 8.77
C GLU A 831 17.42 15.60 7.61
N ASN A 832 17.75 15.96 6.37
CA ASN A 832 17.03 15.51 5.16
C ASN A 832 15.52 15.84 5.18
N CYS A 833 15.11 16.87 5.93
CA CYS A 833 13.71 17.27 6.07
C CYS A 833 13.33 18.35 5.06
N SER A 834 12.04 18.46 4.73
CA SER A 834 11.48 19.57 3.97
C SER A 834 10.56 20.42 4.84
N PHE A 835 10.59 21.74 4.65
CA PHE A 835 9.71 22.69 5.31
C PHE A 835 8.99 23.53 4.26
N THR A 836 7.67 23.65 4.38
CA THR A 836 6.85 24.38 3.41
C THR A 836 5.81 25.27 4.09
N ASP A 837 5.70 26.53 3.67
CA ASP A 837 4.68 27.47 4.17
C ASP A 837 4.63 27.61 5.72
N CYS A 838 5.79 27.48 6.36
CA CYS A 838 5.93 27.71 7.81
C CYS A 838 6.18 29.19 8.10
N PHE A 839 5.76 29.68 9.27
CA PHE A 839 6.05 31.06 9.69
C PHE A 839 7.55 31.24 9.97
N ASN A 840 8.09 30.47 10.92
CA ASN A 840 9.51 30.14 10.96
C ASN A 840 9.64 28.65 10.66
N SER A 841 10.48 28.22 9.72
CA SER A 841 10.62 26.77 9.45
C SER A 841 11.33 26.06 10.61
N VAL A 842 12.47 26.60 11.05
CA VAL A 842 13.15 26.19 12.28
C VAL A 842 13.44 27.42 13.15
N PHE A 843 13.05 27.37 14.42
CA PHE A 843 13.28 28.41 15.41
C PHE A 843 14.06 27.87 16.61
N ALA A 844 15.31 28.28 16.79
CA ALA A 844 16.17 27.85 17.88
C ALA A 844 16.53 29.03 18.78
N LEU A 845 16.00 29.04 20.00
CA LEU A 845 16.22 30.09 20.98
C LEU A 845 17.49 29.86 21.80
N SER A 846 17.70 28.62 22.25
CA SER A 846 18.81 28.17 23.12
C SER A 846 18.94 26.64 23.05
N GLY A 847 20.10 26.08 23.39
CA GLY A 847 20.35 24.62 23.34
C GLY A 847 21.24 24.16 22.18
N THR A 848 21.40 22.85 21.99
CA THR A 848 22.25 22.26 20.92
C THR A 848 21.40 21.62 19.84
N ALA A 849 21.54 22.08 18.59
CA ALA A 849 20.81 21.53 17.45
C ALA A 849 21.72 21.36 16.22
N TYR A 850 21.51 20.26 15.50
CA TYR A 850 22.18 19.92 14.25
C TYR A 850 21.15 19.93 13.13
N ILE A 851 21.25 20.91 12.22
CA ILE A 851 20.26 21.16 11.15
C ILE A 851 20.98 21.06 9.81
N TYR A 852 20.83 19.97 9.07
CA TYR A 852 21.63 19.72 7.86
C TYR A 852 20.84 19.03 6.74
N LYS A 853 21.19 19.30 5.48
CA LYS A 853 20.55 18.70 4.29
C LYS A 853 19.04 18.93 4.20
N ASN A 854 18.54 20.04 4.76
CA ASN A 854 17.10 20.34 4.74
C ASN A 854 16.72 21.22 3.53
N ILE A 855 15.48 21.12 3.08
CA ILE A 855 14.91 21.97 2.02
C ILE A 855 13.83 22.86 2.64
N VAL A 856 13.96 24.17 2.54
CA VAL A 856 13.00 25.14 3.08
C VAL A 856 12.41 25.95 1.93
N THR A 857 11.09 26.07 1.87
CA THR A 857 10.38 26.78 0.80
C THR A 857 9.18 27.54 1.33
N GLY A 858 8.94 28.77 0.86
CA GLY A 858 7.70 29.50 1.16
C GLY A 858 7.57 30.01 2.60
N SER A 859 8.67 30.19 3.33
CA SER A 859 8.60 30.68 4.71
C SER A 859 8.02 32.09 4.78
N TYR A 860 7.11 32.36 5.74
CA TYR A 860 6.47 33.68 5.87
C TYR A 860 7.33 34.71 6.62
N TYR A 861 8.17 34.28 7.55
CA TYR A 861 9.04 35.16 8.33
C TYR A 861 10.51 34.78 8.19
N SER A 862 10.93 33.59 8.63
CA SER A 862 12.32 33.14 8.49
C SER A 862 12.41 31.66 8.13
N GLY A 863 13.42 31.29 7.35
CA GLY A 863 13.74 29.87 7.12
C GLY A 863 14.27 29.25 8.41
N ILE A 864 15.48 29.63 8.79
CA ILE A 864 16.13 29.20 10.02
C ILE A 864 16.41 30.44 10.89
N LYS A 865 15.91 30.44 12.13
CA LYS A 865 16.11 31.54 13.08
C LYS A 865 16.76 31.05 14.36
N ALA A 866 17.92 31.61 14.69
CA ALA A 866 18.76 31.30 15.83
C ALA A 866 18.94 32.54 16.75
N GLN A 867 18.76 32.38 18.06
CA GLN A 867 18.92 33.46 19.06
C GLN A 867 19.95 33.11 20.16
N THR A 868 20.34 34.15 20.91
CA THR A 868 21.52 34.25 21.79
C THR A 868 21.57 33.14 22.85
N SER A 869 22.57 32.24 22.75
CA SER A 869 22.93 31.09 23.62
C SER A 869 22.71 29.67 23.05
N SER A 870 22.50 29.55 21.74
CA SER A 870 22.32 28.26 21.06
C SER A 870 23.62 27.77 20.38
N ASN A 871 24.04 26.53 20.66
CA ASN A 871 25.10 25.82 19.95
C ASN A 871 24.50 25.14 18.72
N ILE A 872 24.29 25.91 17.66
CA ILE A 872 23.66 25.40 16.44
C ILE A 872 24.73 25.07 15.41
N THR A 873 24.66 23.85 14.91
CA THR A 873 25.50 23.35 13.83
C THR A 873 24.63 23.19 12.59
N LEU A 874 24.91 23.96 11.54
CA LEU A 874 24.15 23.94 10.29
C LEU A 874 24.77 23.00 9.22
N ALA A 875 25.90 22.36 9.53
CA ALA A 875 26.62 21.47 8.62
C ALA A 875 27.40 20.35 9.35
N LYS A 876 27.74 19.25 8.65
CA LYS A 876 28.67 18.23 9.18
C LYS A 876 30.12 18.77 9.11
N GLN A 877 30.95 18.52 10.13
CA GLN A 877 32.37 18.95 10.17
C GLN A 877 33.25 18.35 9.04
N THR A 878 32.76 17.36 8.29
CA THR A 878 33.43 16.79 7.11
C THR A 878 33.10 17.59 5.84
N LEU A 879 34.14 18.13 5.19
CA LEU A 879 34.12 18.87 3.93
C LEU A 879 33.19 18.23 2.87
N GLY A 880 32.26 19.01 2.33
CA GLY A 880 31.54 18.69 1.09
C GLY A 880 30.21 17.92 1.18
N GLN A 881 29.68 17.60 2.37
CA GLN A 881 28.35 16.97 2.52
C GLN A 881 27.53 17.62 3.65
N GLY A 882 26.49 18.40 3.35
CA GLY A 882 25.61 18.91 4.43
C GLY A 882 24.65 20.07 4.17
N SER A 883 24.55 20.64 2.96
CA SER A 883 23.91 21.94 2.74
C SER A 883 22.40 21.96 2.94
N ASN A 884 21.90 22.90 3.74
CA ASN A 884 20.49 23.29 3.72
C ASN A 884 20.22 24.16 2.48
N GLN A 885 19.10 23.95 1.83
CA GLN A 885 18.62 24.74 0.69
C GLN A 885 17.41 25.56 1.12
N ILE A 886 17.49 26.89 1.04
CA ILE A 886 16.38 27.80 1.38
C ILE A 886 15.97 28.58 0.14
N LYS A 887 14.69 28.52 -0.23
CA LYS A 887 14.13 29.05 -1.48
C LYS A 887 12.82 29.82 -1.25
N ASP A 888 12.55 30.78 -2.15
CA ASP A 888 11.24 31.41 -2.34
C ASP A 888 10.54 31.88 -1.04
N GLY A 889 11.15 32.80 -0.31
CA GLY A 889 10.51 33.44 0.85
C GLY A 889 9.31 34.30 0.44
N ARG A 890 8.23 34.32 1.21
CA ARG A 890 7.10 35.20 0.89
C ARG A 890 7.46 36.65 1.23
N THR A 891 7.40 37.55 0.25
CA THR A 891 7.76 38.97 0.40
C THR A 891 6.59 39.84 0.92
N GLY A 892 6.89 40.81 1.79
CA GLY A 892 5.92 41.72 2.42
C GLY A 892 6.48 42.48 3.64
N SER A 893 5.67 43.32 4.30
CA SER A 893 6.06 44.17 5.44
C SER A 893 6.54 43.42 6.70
N TYR A 894 6.37 42.09 6.73
CA TYR A 894 6.79 41.19 7.80
C TYR A 894 7.86 40.17 7.35
N ALA A 895 8.46 40.33 6.17
CA ALA A 895 9.50 39.41 5.69
C ALA A 895 10.76 39.53 6.56
N GLY A 896 11.13 38.43 7.22
CA GLY A 896 12.42 38.28 7.91
C GLY A 896 13.46 37.60 7.00
N PRO A 897 14.69 37.40 7.50
CA PRO A 897 15.77 36.81 6.71
C PRO A 897 15.57 35.29 6.50
N ALA A 898 16.17 34.74 5.46
CA ALA A 898 16.25 33.29 5.26
C ALA A 898 17.01 32.59 6.40
N ILE A 899 18.12 33.18 6.83
CA ILE A 899 18.87 32.77 8.04
C ILE A 899 19.04 33.98 8.97
N TYR A 900 18.48 33.89 10.19
CA TYR A 900 18.70 34.85 11.27
C TYR A 900 19.60 34.22 12.33
N ALA A 901 20.71 34.86 12.70
CA ALA A 901 21.57 34.41 13.80
C ALA A 901 21.96 35.58 14.71
N ASN A 902 22.02 35.35 16.02
CA ASN A 902 22.40 36.37 17.00
C ASN A 902 23.07 35.69 18.21
N GLY A 903 24.39 35.86 18.40
CA GLY A 903 25.16 35.25 19.50
C GLY A 903 26.53 34.68 19.07
N ASN A 904 27.24 34.04 20.03
CA ASN A 904 28.62 33.56 19.83
C ASN A 904 28.69 32.23 19.05
N SER A 905 29.32 32.27 17.87
CA SER A 905 29.87 31.14 17.08
C SER A 905 28.88 30.15 16.45
N TYR A 906 28.62 30.33 15.16
CA TYR A 906 27.84 29.41 14.30
C TYR A 906 28.71 28.85 13.17
N VAL A 907 28.65 27.53 12.94
CA VAL A 907 29.33 26.87 11.81
C VAL A 907 28.34 26.73 10.65
N LEU A 908 28.50 27.60 9.65
CA LEU A 908 27.89 27.49 8.33
C LEU A 908 28.90 26.82 7.41
N ALA A 909 28.54 25.75 6.71
CA ALA A 909 29.35 25.18 5.64
C ALA A 909 28.47 24.59 4.54
N GLY A 910 28.44 25.26 3.38
CA GLY A 910 27.80 24.78 2.16
C GLY A 910 26.34 25.16 1.96
N ASP A 911 25.68 25.89 2.88
CA ASP A 911 24.26 26.25 2.74
C ASP A 911 23.99 27.12 1.48
N GLU A 912 22.88 26.84 0.81
CA GLU A 912 22.45 27.51 -0.43
C GLU A 912 21.18 28.33 -0.17
N VAL A 913 21.21 29.64 -0.47
CA VAL A 913 20.08 30.56 -0.30
C VAL A 913 19.81 31.29 -1.61
N PHE A 914 18.74 30.91 -2.32
CA PHE A 914 18.49 31.40 -3.68
C PHE A 914 17.01 31.62 -3.98
N GLY A 915 16.72 32.45 -4.99
CA GLY A 915 15.35 32.93 -5.27
C GLY A 915 14.97 34.17 -4.45
N ASP A 916 13.70 34.58 -4.49
CA ASP A 916 13.21 35.78 -3.77
C ASP A 916 13.10 35.48 -2.26
N CYS A 917 14.21 35.54 -1.53
CA CYS A 917 14.30 35.18 -0.10
C CYS A 917 14.14 36.37 0.87
N GLY A 918 13.59 37.50 0.41
CA GLY A 918 13.31 38.69 1.23
C GLY A 918 14.52 39.61 1.48
N TYR A 919 14.30 40.66 2.30
CA TYR A 919 15.32 41.64 2.65
C TYR A 919 16.40 41.01 3.56
N ASN A 920 17.67 41.12 3.17
CA ASN A 920 18.82 40.57 3.91
C ASN A 920 18.71 39.05 4.17
N SER A 921 18.93 38.24 3.14
CA SER A 921 18.80 36.77 3.21
C SER A 921 19.62 36.11 4.33
N ILE A 922 20.67 36.79 4.82
CA ILE A 922 21.40 36.44 6.04
C ILE A 922 21.57 37.70 6.89
N THR A 923 21.20 37.66 8.16
CA THR A 923 21.42 38.78 9.11
C THR A 923 22.13 38.32 10.38
N ASN A 924 23.03 39.15 10.90
CA ASN A 924 23.80 38.89 12.13
C ASN A 924 24.10 40.15 12.94
N TYR A 925 24.28 39.96 14.26
CA TYR A 925 24.97 40.86 15.18
C TYR A 925 26.17 40.09 15.77
N PRO A 926 27.36 40.70 15.76
CA PRO A 926 28.59 40.19 15.16
C PRO A 926 29.11 38.87 15.75
N SER A 927 29.11 37.77 14.98
CA SER A 927 30.14 36.69 14.96
C SER A 927 29.66 35.42 14.20
N PHE A 928 30.07 35.27 12.93
CA PHE A 928 30.03 33.98 12.22
C PHE A 928 31.39 33.27 12.37
N VAL A 929 31.41 31.95 12.38
CA VAL A 929 32.65 31.14 12.33
C VAL A 929 32.50 30.17 11.17
N THR A 930 32.91 30.59 9.98
CA THR A 930 33.12 29.69 8.84
C THR A 930 34.25 28.72 9.20
N SER A 931 34.05 27.40 9.02
CA SER A 931 35.19 26.46 9.05
C SER A 931 36.15 26.76 7.89
N ASP A 932 37.40 26.29 7.99
CA ASP A 932 38.37 26.28 6.90
C ASP A 932 37.68 25.70 5.64
N ASN A 933 37.38 26.53 4.63
CA ASN A 933 36.67 26.22 3.37
C ASN A 933 35.12 26.19 3.36
N ALA A 934 34.41 26.88 4.26
CA ALA A 934 32.96 27.07 4.09
C ALA A 934 32.61 28.07 2.98
N TRP A 935 31.64 27.71 2.13
CA TRP A 935 31.00 28.58 1.14
C TRP A 935 29.51 28.73 1.45
N VAL A 936 28.96 29.92 1.20
CA VAL A 936 27.51 30.20 1.19
C VAL A 936 27.21 30.80 -0.17
N ASP A 937 26.32 30.18 -0.94
CA ASP A 937 25.84 30.72 -2.21
C ASP A 937 24.55 31.50 -1.97
N GLY A 938 24.68 32.83 -2.02
CA GLY A 938 23.56 33.76 -1.90
C GLY A 938 23.35 34.58 -3.17
N CYS A 939 23.64 34.03 -4.35
CA CYS A 939 23.40 34.70 -5.64
C CYS A 939 21.97 35.24 -5.76
N TYR A 940 21.81 36.42 -6.37
CA TYR A 940 20.54 37.13 -6.58
C TYR A 940 19.85 37.71 -5.33
N ASN A 941 20.53 37.82 -4.18
CA ASN A 941 20.00 38.46 -2.97
C ASN A 941 20.47 39.91 -2.77
N TRP A 942 19.69 40.72 -2.04
CA TRP A 942 20.11 42.07 -1.60
C TRP A 942 20.68 42.04 -0.17
N TRP A 943 21.95 42.48 -0.03
CA TRP A 943 22.76 42.43 1.19
C TRP A 943 22.83 43.73 2.00
N GLY A 944 21.98 44.72 1.69
CA GLY A 944 21.96 46.03 2.35
C GLY A 944 23.15 46.96 2.01
N SER A 945 24.32 46.44 1.60
CA SER A 945 25.53 47.20 1.21
C SER A 945 26.36 46.42 0.17
N TYR A 946 27.18 47.11 -0.64
CA TYR A 946 28.13 46.49 -1.57
C TYR A 946 29.57 46.97 -1.33
N PRO A 947 30.53 46.06 -1.08
CA PRO A 947 30.32 44.66 -0.68
C PRO A 947 29.54 44.58 0.66
N PRO A 948 28.96 43.42 1.04
CA PRO A 948 28.38 43.24 2.37
C PRO A 948 29.41 43.71 3.41
N SER A 949 29.07 44.71 4.23
CA SER A 949 30.07 45.37 5.09
C SER A 949 30.83 44.35 5.94
N SER A 950 32.17 44.42 5.92
CA SER A 950 33.10 43.54 6.64
C SER A 950 32.88 43.47 8.16
N SER A 951 32.05 44.35 8.73
CA SER A 951 31.62 44.33 10.13
C SER A 951 30.54 43.28 10.44
N GLY A 952 29.87 42.70 9.43
CA GLY A 952 28.77 41.73 9.60
C GLY A 952 29.17 40.25 9.42
N PHE A 953 30.30 39.99 8.78
CA PHE A 953 30.79 38.65 8.47
C PHE A 953 32.25 38.51 8.92
N ILE A 954 32.48 37.70 9.95
CA ILE A 954 33.83 37.29 10.35
C ILE A 954 34.03 35.90 9.76
N THR A 955 35.06 35.72 8.94
CA THR A 955 35.51 34.40 8.52
C THR A 955 36.64 33.98 9.47
N ALA A 956 36.47 32.87 10.18
CA ALA A 956 37.60 32.26 10.85
C ALA A 956 38.45 31.56 9.78
N ASN A 957 39.77 31.71 9.85
CA ASN A 957 40.75 30.93 9.08
C ASN A 957 40.62 30.92 7.53
N GLY A 958 40.04 31.96 6.91
CA GLY A 958 40.11 32.14 5.46
C GLY A 958 38.98 31.52 4.61
N GLY A 959 37.80 31.24 5.18
CA GLY A 959 36.60 30.88 4.40
C GLY A 959 36.14 31.99 3.43
N THR A 960 35.46 31.61 2.34
CA THR A 960 34.99 32.52 1.27
C THR A 960 33.45 32.53 1.16
N ILE A 961 32.84 33.72 1.17
CA ILE A 961 31.42 33.88 0.80
C ILE A 961 31.37 34.19 -0.69
N ASN A 962 30.77 33.31 -1.50
CA ASN A 962 30.56 33.55 -2.93
C ASN A 962 29.28 34.37 -3.11
N TYR A 963 29.44 35.59 -3.61
CA TYR A 963 28.32 36.46 -4.00
C TYR A 963 28.58 36.98 -5.43
N LEU A 964 27.59 36.87 -6.32
CA LEU A 964 27.56 37.69 -7.53
C LEU A 964 27.30 39.15 -7.15
N PRO A 965 27.80 40.15 -7.91
CA PRO A 965 27.61 41.55 -7.53
C PRO A 965 26.12 41.82 -7.35
N ALA A 966 25.80 42.37 -6.18
CA ALA A 966 24.47 42.76 -5.77
C ALA A 966 23.74 43.48 -6.92
N LEU A 967 22.40 43.44 -6.90
CA LEU A 967 21.63 44.51 -7.54
C LEU A 967 22.27 45.84 -7.08
N SER A 968 22.82 46.60 -8.03
CA SER A 968 23.67 47.78 -7.79
C SER A 968 22.92 48.94 -7.12
N SER A 969 21.62 48.75 -6.91
CA SER A 969 20.77 49.52 -6.02
C SER A 969 19.70 48.61 -5.44
N ALA A 970 19.21 48.95 -4.25
CA ALA A 970 18.07 48.32 -3.59
C ALA A 970 16.95 47.99 -4.60
N PRO A 971 16.57 46.71 -4.82
CA PRO A 971 15.24 46.45 -5.31
C PRO A 971 14.29 46.92 -4.20
N LEU A 972 13.71 48.12 -4.39
CA LEU A 972 12.49 48.66 -3.75
C LEU A 972 12.56 49.85 -2.79
N LEU A 973 13.68 50.45 -2.34
CA LEU A 973 13.53 51.56 -1.34
C LEU A 973 14.41 52.81 -1.45
N SER A 974 15.63 52.80 -2.00
CA SER A 974 16.51 53.98 -1.86
C SER A 974 16.39 55.07 -2.95
N LYS A 975 15.56 54.88 -3.97
CA LYS A 975 15.14 55.97 -4.88
C LYS A 975 13.65 56.28 -4.81
N LEU A 976 12.92 55.55 -3.98
CA LEU A 976 11.52 55.82 -3.61
C LEU A 976 11.40 56.93 -2.56
N SER A 977 12.51 57.32 -1.92
CA SER A 977 12.55 58.38 -0.90
C SER A 977 12.87 59.78 -1.46
N ALA A 978 12.96 59.95 -2.78
CA ALA A 978 13.21 61.27 -3.38
C ALA A 978 12.23 61.52 -4.54
N GLN A 979 11.06 62.05 -4.17
CA GLN A 979 10.09 62.72 -5.04
C GLN A 979 9.49 61.89 -6.18
N THR A 980 8.48 61.05 -5.90
CA THR A 980 7.34 60.76 -6.80
C THR A 980 6.22 60.07 -6.02
N GLU A 981 4.96 60.32 -6.37
CA GLU A 981 3.77 59.92 -5.60
C GLU A 981 3.56 58.38 -5.50
N SER A 982 2.97 57.91 -4.39
CA SER A 982 2.81 56.48 -4.03
C SER A 982 2.13 55.59 -5.08
N SER A 983 1.34 56.17 -5.99
CA SER A 983 0.56 55.44 -6.99
C SER A 983 1.39 54.88 -8.15
N THR A 984 2.54 55.48 -8.47
CA THR A 984 3.39 55.08 -9.61
C THR A 984 4.14 53.77 -9.35
N ASN A 985 4.65 53.58 -8.13
CA ASN A 985 5.44 52.39 -7.76
C ASN A 985 4.58 51.13 -7.60
N GLU A 986 3.34 51.28 -7.14
CA GLU A 986 2.37 50.19 -7.03
C GLU A 986 1.96 49.67 -8.43
N LYS A 987 1.68 50.57 -9.37
CA LYS A 987 1.36 50.22 -10.76
C LYS A 987 2.52 49.49 -11.45
N LEU A 988 3.76 49.96 -11.26
CA LEU A 988 4.94 49.34 -11.88
C LEU A 988 5.17 47.92 -11.34
N SER A 989 5.11 47.76 -10.02
CA SER A 989 5.25 46.45 -9.36
C SER A 989 4.17 45.47 -9.82
N LYS A 990 2.92 45.94 -9.94
CA LYS A 990 1.80 45.15 -10.44
C LYS A 990 2.01 44.74 -11.90
N ALA A 991 2.49 45.63 -12.76
CA ALA A 991 2.79 45.31 -14.16
C ALA A 991 3.88 44.22 -14.30
N LEU A 992 4.93 44.27 -13.47
CA LEU A 992 6.01 43.27 -13.50
C LEU A 992 5.55 41.89 -12.99
N VAL A 993 4.72 41.85 -11.94
CA VAL A 993 4.11 40.60 -11.46
C VAL A 993 3.20 39.99 -12.54
N LEU A 994 2.39 40.80 -13.21
CA LEU A 994 1.52 40.33 -14.30
C LEU A 994 2.35 39.79 -15.49
N LYS A 995 3.44 40.48 -15.86
CA LYS A 995 4.40 40.00 -16.87
C LYS A 995 5.00 38.64 -16.49
N SER A 996 5.39 38.43 -15.23
CA SER A 996 5.94 37.15 -14.75
C SER A 996 4.94 35.99 -14.79
N LYS A 997 3.64 36.30 -14.71
CA LYS A 997 2.54 35.33 -14.81
C LYS A 997 2.05 35.12 -16.24
N GLY A 998 2.66 35.78 -17.23
CA GLY A 998 2.32 35.68 -18.64
C GLY A 998 1.14 36.56 -19.11
N ASP A 999 0.63 37.46 -18.27
CA ASP A 999 -0.44 38.41 -18.65
C ASP A 999 0.15 39.70 -19.23
N PHE A 1000 0.65 39.60 -20.46
CA PHE A 1000 1.32 40.70 -21.16
C PHE A 1000 0.37 41.83 -21.57
N ASN A 1001 -0.92 41.55 -21.81
CA ASN A 1001 -1.91 42.57 -22.20
C ASN A 1001 -2.20 43.54 -21.03
N THR A 1002 -2.46 43.02 -19.84
CA THR A 1002 -2.73 43.85 -18.66
C THR A 1002 -1.46 44.55 -18.18
N ALA A 1003 -0.31 43.88 -18.28
CA ALA A 1003 0.99 44.49 -18.01
C ALA A 1003 1.30 45.63 -18.98
N GLN A 1004 0.99 45.48 -20.28
CA GLN A 1004 1.13 46.55 -21.27
C GLN A 1004 0.35 47.79 -20.85
N LEU A 1005 -0.97 47.69 -20.63
CA LEU A 1005 -1.85 48.83 -20.30
C LEU A 1005 -1.34 49.64 -19.09
N LEU A 1006 -0.87 48.96 -18.06
CA LEU A 1006 -0.29 49.60 -16.87
C LEU A 1006 1.03 50.33 -17.19
N LEU A 1007 1.88 49.74 -18.04
CA LEU A 1007 3.11 50.37 -18.49
C LEU A 1007 2.87 51.56 -19.43
N GLU A 1008 1.80 51.55 -20.26
CA GLU A 1008 1.43 52.70 -21.08
C GLU A 1008 0.99 53.89 -20.23
N GLN A 1009 0.17 53.60 -19.22
CA GLN A 1009 -0.28 54.62 -18.27
C GLN A 1009 0.92 55.22 -17.50
N LEU A 1010 1.87 54.37 -17.10
CA LEU A 1010 3.09 54.81 -16.44
C LEU A 1010 3.98 55.64 -17.36
N LEU A 1011 4.04 55.31 -18.65
CA LEU A 1011 4.79 56.08 -19.64
C LEU A 1011 4.20 57.48 -19.83
N GLU A 1012 2.86 57.60 -19.90
CA GLU A 1012 2.16 58.90 -19.98
C GLU A 1012 2.40 59.76 -18.72
N GLU A 1013 2.43 59.13 -17.55
CA GLU A 1013 2.68 59.79 -16.26
C GLU A 1013 4.16 60.18 -16.04
N ASN A 1014 5.11 59.53 -16.74
CA ASN A 1014 6.55 59.62 -16.43
C ASN A 1014 7.45 59.80 -17.66
N ASN A 1015 7.00 60.44 -18.75
CA ASN A 1015 7.68 60.49 -20.06
C ASN A 1015 9.03 61.27 -20.14
N ASN A 1016 9.61 61.72 -19.01
CA ASN A 1016 10.88 62.48 -19.04
C ASN A 1016 11.75 62.33 -17.77
N ASN A 1017 11.69 61.18 -17.09
CA ASN A 1017 12.45 60.92 -15.85
C ASN A 1017 13.34 59.67 -15.97
N ASN A 1018 14.07 59.37 -14.89
CA ASN A 1018 14.98 58.23 -14.89
C ASN A 1018 14.25 56.86 -14.91
N LEU A 1019 12.92 56.85 -14.75
CA LEU A 1019 12.07 55.66 -14.84
C LEU A 1019 11.63 55.38 -16.29
N THR A 1020 11.68 56.38 -17.17
CA THR A 1020 11.16 56.30 -18.54
C THR A 1020 11.87 55.23 -19.37
N GLU A 1021 13.20 55.11 -19.27
CA GLU A 1021 13.96 54.06 -19.99
C GLU A 1021 13.53 52.66 -19.57
N PHE A 1022 13.36 52.45 -18.26
CA PHE A 1022 12.94 51.18 -17.68
C PHE A 1022 11.53 50.79 -18.13
N ILE A 1023 10.61 51.78 -18.16
CA ILE A 1023 9.25 51.59 -18.68
C ILE A 1023 9.28 51.26 -20.17
N ILE A 1024 10.07 51.98 -20.99
CA ILE A 1024 10.18 51.77 -22.43
C ILE A 1024 10.68 50.35 -22.76
N VAL A 1025 11.69 49.85 -22.06
CA VAL A 1025 12.23 48.50 -22.27
C VAL A 1025 11.17 47.43 -21.99
N HIS A 1026 10.51 47.50 -20.82
CA HIS A 1026 9.52 46.50 -20.46
C HIS A 1026 8.21 46.61 -21.25
N LEU A 1027 7.84 47.81 -21.66
CA LEU A 1027 6.72 48.01 -22.57
C LEU A 1027 7.03 47.46 -23.96
N GLY A 1028 8.26 47.67 -24.46
CA GLY A 1028 8.77 47.06 -25.69
C GLY A 1028 8.72 45.53 -25.64
N ASP A 1029 9.16 44.92 -24.54
CA ASP A 1029 9.06 43.47 -24.34
C ASP A 1029 7.62 42.96 -24.42
N CYS A 1030 6.69 43.61 -23.70
CA CYS A 1030 5.28 43.23 -23.69
C CYS A 1030 4.67 43.33 -25.10
N ILE A 1031 4.90 44.44 -25.79
CA ILE A 1031 4.40 44.68 -27.15
C ILE A 1031 5.01 43.66 -28.14
N ASN A 1032 6.31 43.38 -28.04
CA ASN A 1032 6.98 42.40 -28.88
C ASN A 1032 6.43 40.98 -28.65
N LYS A 1033 6.15 40.60 -27.39
CA LYS A 1033 5.53 39.31 -27.04
C LYS A 1033 4.08 39.19 -27.49
N LEU A 1034 3.36 40.30 -27.59
CA LEU A 1034 2.01 40.38 -28.14
C LEU A 1034 1.98 40.47 -29.68
N LYS A 1035 3.14 40.29 -30.34
CA LYS A 1035 3.34 40.42 -31.81
C LYS A 1035 3.05 41.83 -32.38
N GLY A 1036 3.07 42.86 -31.54
CA GLY A 1036 2.96 44.26 -31.99
C GLY A 1036 4.29 44.85 -32.49
N ASP A 1037 4.23 46.02 -33.14
CA ASP A 1037 5.40 46.78 -33.59
C ASP A 1037 5.66 47.99 -32.67
N PHE A 1038 6.72 47.89 -31.85
CA PHE A 1038 7.08 48.94 -30.92
C PHE A 1038 7.53 50.25 -31.61
N SER A 1039 8.04 50.20 -32.85
CA SER A 1039 8.43 51.39 -33.62
C SER A 1039 7.22 52.20 -34.06
N SER A 1040 6.17 51.54 -34.56
CA SER A 1040 4.90 52.18 -34.90
C SER A 1040 4.17 52.68 -33.64
N TYR A 1041 4.25 51.93 -32.55
CA TYR A 1041 3.68 52.31 -31.25
C TYR A 1041 4.30 53.60 -30.68
N SER A 1042 5.63 53.64 -30.61
CA SER A 1042 6.40 54.77 -30.06
C SER A 1042 6.19 56.09 -30.82
N LYS A 1043 6.06 56.04 -32.16
CA LYS A 1043 5.77 57.22 -33.01
C LYS A 1043 4.43 57.90 -32.66
N ASN A 1044 3.44 57.14 -32.19
CA ASN A 1044 2.10 57.65 -31.88
C ASN A 1044 1.96 58.20 -30.46
N LYS A 1045 2.92 57.96 -29.56
CA LYS A 1045 2.82 58.28 -28.12
C LYS A 1045 3.64 59.50 -27.64
N LYS A 1046 4.25 60.27 -28.56
CA LYS A 1046 5.09 61.45 -28.25
C LYS A 1046 6.17 61.17 -27.18
N ILE A 1047 6.92 60.08 -27.32
CA ILE A 1047 8.06 59.78 -26.43
C ILE A 1047 9.17 60.82 -26.67
N ASP A 1048 9.84 61.27 -25.59
CA ASP A 1048 10.94 62.24 -25.68
C ASP A 1048 12.04 61.75 -26.64
N SER A 1049 12.52 62.66 -27.51
CA SER A 1049 13.47 62.33 -28.58
C SER A 1049 14.81 61.80 -28.06
N LYS A 1050 15.18 62.05 -26.80
CA LYS A 1050 16.39 61.45 -26.21
C LYS A 1050 16.35 59.92 -26.13
N TYR A 1051 15.16 59.31 -26.09
CA TYR A 1051 15.00 57.85 -26.03
C TYR A 1051 14.89 57.21 -27.42
N GLN A 1052 15.00 57.99 -28.50
CA GLN A 1052 14.83 57.49 -29.86
C GLN A 1052 15.88 56.42 -30.23
N GLN A 1053 17.10 56.52 -29.71
CA GLN A 1053 18.14 55.50 -29.94
C GLN A 1053 17.81 54.17 -29.27
N LEU A 1054 17.29 54.19 -28.03
CA LEU A 1054 16.81 53.00 -27.31
C LEU A 1054 15.62 52.34 -28.03
N ILE A 1055 14.70 53.15 -28.54
CA ILE A 1055 13.55 52.66 -29.34
C ILE A 1055 14.03 51.97 -30.62
N ASN A 1056 15.00 52.57 -31.31
CA ASN A 1056 15.57 52.00 -32.53
C ASN A 1056 16.26 50.66 -32.25
N GLU A 1057 17.00 50.55 -31.13
CA GLU A 1057 17.65 49.31 -30.71
C GLU A 1057 16.64 48.20 -30.40
N LEU A 1058 15.60 48.48 -29.61
CA LEU A 1058 14.55 47.51 -29.29
C LEU A 1058 13.76 47.07 -30.53
N THR A 1059 13.64 47.95 -31.52
CA THR A 1059 13.03 47.62 -32.82
C THR A 1059 13.93 46.68 -33.62
N ALA A 1060 15.24 46.91 -33.63
CA ALA A 1060 16.21 46.02 -34.27
C ALA A 1060 16.20 44.64 -33.59
N ASP A 1061 16.12 44.58 -32.26
CA ASP A 1061 15.99 43.34 -31.48
C ASP A 1061 14.74 42.56 -31.87
N LYS A 1062 13.59 43.24 -32.06
CA LYS A 1062 12.37 42.59 -32.56
C LYS A 1062 12.58 42.00 -33.96
N LYS A 1063 13.15 42.79 -34.88
CA LYS A 1063 13.38 42.35 -36.27
C LYS A 1063 14.31 41.14 -36.33
N ALA A 1064 15.33 41.09 -35.48
CA ALA A 1064 16.20 39.92 -35.35
C ALA A 1064 15.41 38.69 -34.86
N ASN A 1065 14.57 38.85 -33.83
CA ASN A 1065 13.75 37.77 -33.28
C ASN A 1065 12.67 37.26 -34.24
N ASP A 1066 12.10 38.14 -35.08
CA ASP A 1066 11.11 37.78 -36.09
C ASP A 1066 11.75 37.16 -37.36
N GLY A 1067 13.09 37.05 -37.41
CA GLY A 1067 13.83 36.46 -38.53
C GLY A 1067 14.13 37.44 -39.68
N GLU A 1068 13.82 38.73 -39.53
CA GLU A 1068 14.13 39.80 -40.50
C GLU A 1068 15.57 40.30 -40.32
N ILE A 1069 16.54 39.38 -40.46
CA ILE A 1069 17.95 39.58 -40.09
C ILE A 1069 18.59 40.75 -40.85
N GLU A 1070 18.33 40.92 -42.16
CA GLU A 1070 18.91 42.01 -42.94
C GLU A 1070 18.48 43.40 -42.46
N THR A 1071 17.20 43.52 -42.09
CA THR A 1071 16.65 44.77 -41.58
C THR A 1071 17.21 45.07 -40.20
N ALA A 1072 17.31 44.06 -39.33
CA ALA A 1072 17.90 44.22 -38.00
C ALA A 1072 19.37 44.67 -38.06
N ILE A 1073 20.18 44.03 -38.92
CA ILE A 1073 21.58 44.40 -39.14
C ILE A 1073 21.69 45.87 -39.55
N LYS A 1074 20.96 46.28 -40.60
CA LYS A 1074 21.00 47.67 -41.09
C LYS A 1074 20.64 48.67 -39.98
N MET A 1075 19.69 48.33 -39.13
CA MET A 1075 19.28 49.20 -38.02
C MET A 1075 20.37 49.31 -36.94
N TYR A 1076 21.05 48.22 -36.57
CA TYR A 1076 22.19 48.31 -35.66
C TYR A 1076 23.32 49.14 -36.26
N GLU A 1077 23.59 49.01 -37.56
CA GLU A 1077 24.60 49.83 -38.26
C GLU A 1077 24.23 51.31 -38.27
N GLU A 1078 22.95 51.65 -38.48
CA GLU A 1078 22.45 53.04 -38.38
C GLU A 1078 22.63 53.59 -36.97
N ILE A 1079 22.40 52.77 -35.92
CA ILE A 1079 22.63 53.16 -34.52
C ILE A 1079 24.11 53.40 -34.26
N ILE A 1080 24.99 52.49 -34.68
CA ILE A 1080 26.46 52.61 -34.52
C ILE A 1080 26.97 53.89 -35.20
N ASN A 1081 26.53 54.14 -36.44
CA ASN A 1081 26.95 55.31 -37.21
C ASN A 1081 26.44 56.64 -36.62
N ALA A 1082 25.34 56.63 -35.87
CA ALA A 1082 24.80 57.80 -35.19
C ALA A 1082 25.59 58.23 -33.94
N LYS A 1083 26.67 57.50 -33.56
CA LYS A 1083 27.50 57.72 -32.37
C LYS A 1083 26.66 57.82 -31.08
N PRO A 1084 26.04 56.72 -30.65
CA PRO A 1084 25.17 56.70 -29.49
C PRO A 1084 26.00 56.77 -28.20
N GLU A 1085 25.34 56.81 -27.04
CA GLU A 1085 26.03 56.67 -25.76
C GLU A 1085 26.74 55.31 -25.64
N ALA A 1086 27.80 55.25 -24.83
CA ALA A 1086 28.74 54.12 -24.81
C ALA A 1086 28.08 52.75 -24.65
N GLU A 1087 27.07 52.62 -23.79
CA GLU A 1087 26.34 51.36 -23.57
C GLU A 1087 25.60 50.87 -24.82
N ARG A 1088 25.02 51.79 -25.59
CA ARG A 1088 24.23 51.47 -26.79
C ARG A 1088 25.14 51.18 -27.97
N GLU A 1089 26.30 51.85 -28.04
CA GLU A 1089 27.34 51.56 -29.04
C GLU A 1089 27.90 50.15 -28.83
N LYS A 1090 28.26 49.78 -27.59
CA LYS A 1090 28.75 48.44 -27.23
C LYS A 1090 27.74 47.35 -27.60
N SER A 1091 26.49 47.52 -27.16
CA SER A 1091 25.41 46.57 -27.42
C SER A 1091 25.17 46.38 -28.93
N SER A 1092 25.11 47.47 -29.70
CA SER A 1092 24.83 47.42 -31.14
C SER A 1092 25.99 46.79 -31.93
N LEU A 1093 27.25 47.14 -31.61
CA LEU A 1093 28.44 46.53 -32.22
C LEU A 1093 28.45 45.01 -32.02
N PHE A 1094 28.18 44.57 -30.78
CA PHE A 1094 28.16 43.14 -30.46
C PHE A 1094 27.00 42.40 -31.15
N LYS A 1095 25.79 42.94 -31.10
CA LYS A 1095 24.60 42.33 -31.73
C LYS A 1095 24.74 42.25 -33.26
N ALA A 1096 25.27 43.30 -33.91
CA ALA A 1096 25.55 43.27 -35.34
C ALA A 1096 26.55 42.17 -35.70
N ALA A 1097 27.64 42.05 -34.94
CA ALA A 1097 28.66 41.01 -35.15
C ALA A 1097 28.08 39.58 -35.02
N VAL A 1098 27.27 39.34 -33.98
CA VAL A 1098 26.60 38.04 -33.78
C VAL A 1098 25.67 37.71 -34.93
N LEU A 1099 24.92 38.68 -35.46
CA LEU A 1099 24.00 38.45 -36.58
C LEU A 1099 24.75 38.15 -37.89
N TYR A 1100 25.82 38.88 -38.19
CA TYR A 1100 26.66 38.59 -39.36
C TYR A 1100 27.25 37.18 -39.30
N GLU A 1101 27.72 36.77 -38.13
CA GLU A 1101 28.36 35.46 -37.97
C GLU A 1101 27.36 34.30 -37.96
N SER A 1102 26.28 34.44 -37.20
CA SER A 1102 25.37 33.32 -36.90
C SER A 1102 24.29 33.14 -37.96
N PHE A 1103 23.95 34.20 -38.69
CA PHE A 1103 22.82 34.19 -39.64
C PHE A 1103 23.21 34.58 -41.07
N LYS A 1104 24.28 35.36 -41.27
CA LYS A 1104 24.80 35.65 -42.62
C LYS A 1104 25.98 34.76 -43.02
N ASP A 1105 26.55 34.01 -42.08
CA ASP A 1105 27.82 33.27 -42.24
C ASP A 1105 28.97 34.14 -42.79
N ASP A 1106 28.88 35.47 -42.61
CA ASP A 1106 29.89 36.44 -43.01
C ASP A 1106 30.77 36.76 -41.81
N LYS A 1107 31.63 35.79 -41.51
CA LYS A 1107 32.58 35.87 -40.40
C LYS A 1107 33.55 37.04 -40.56
N GLN A 1108 33.88 37.41 -41.80
CA GLN A 1108 34.84 38.49 -42.05
C GLN A 1108 34.26 39.86 -41.65
N THR A 1109 32.98 40.09 -41.93
CA THR A 1109 32.29 41.31 -41.49
C THR A 1109 31.98 41.29 -40.00
N ALA A 1110 31.60 40.12 -39.44
CA ALA A 1110 31.42 39.96 -38.00
C ALA A 1110 32.69 40.30 -37.21
N GLU A 1111 33.86 39.83 -37.68
CA GLU A 1111 35.13 40.10 -37.01
C GLU A 1111 35.53 41.57 -37.03
N LYS A 1112 35.13 42.34 -38.05
CA LYS A 1112 35.35 43.81 -38.05
C LYS A 1112 34.60 44.49 -36.90
N TYR A 1113 33.36 44.09 -36.64
CA TYR A 1113 32.55 44.65 -35.54
C TYR A 1113 33.08 44.21 -34.18
N TYR A 1114 33.49 42.95 -34.05
CA TYR A 1114 34.14 42.46 -32.82
C TYR A 1114 35.47 43.17 -32.55
N ASP A 1115 36.31 43.36 -33.57
CA ASP A 1115 37.58 44.10 -33.43
C ASP A 1115 37.33 45.58 -33.10
N GLU A 1116 36.29 46.19 -33.65
CA GLU A 1116 35.92 47.56 -33.32
C GLU A 1116 35.46 47.70 -31.86
N LEU A 1117 34.65 46.75 -31.36
CA LEU A 1117 34.23 46.67 -29.96
C LEU A 1117 35.44 46.51 -29.03
N ILE A 1118 36.31 45.55 -29.30
CA ILE A 1118 37.54 45.31 -28.54
C ILE A 1118 38.43 46.55 -28.52
N LYS A 1119 38.62 47.19 -29.69
CA LYS A 1119 39.49 48.35 -29.83
C LYS A 1119 38.98 49.55 -29.01
N LYS A 1120 37.66 49.77 -28.99
CA LYS A 1120 37.06 50.91 -28.26
C LYS A 1120 36.85 50.61 -26.78
N TYR A 1121 36.58 49.35 -26.43
CA TYR A 1121 36.13 48.93 -25.10
C TYR A 1121 36.87 47.66 -24.62
N PRO A 1122 38.22 47.65 -24.53
CA PRO A 1122 39.00 46.43 -24.31
C PRO A 1122 38.75 45.73 -22.96
N GLU A 1123 38.38 46.50 -21.92
CA GLU A 1123 38.12 46.00 -20.56
C GLU A 1123 36.65 45.64 -20.31
N ASP A 1124 35.79 45.81 -21.32
CA ASP A 1124 34.36 45.49 -21.24
C ASP A 1124 34.12 43.98 -21.29
N GLU A 1125 33.09 43.50 -20.61
CA GLU A 1125 32.74 42.08 -20.53
C GLU A 1125 32.43 41.48 -21.92
N LEU A 1126 31.86 42.26 -22.84
CA LEU A 1126 31.62 41.80 -24.21
C LEU A 1126 32.93 41.62 -24.98
N SER A 1127 33.95 42.44 -24.74
CA SER A 1127 35.27 42.29 -25.34
C SER A 1127 36.01 41.08 -24.81
N LYS A 1128 35.94 40.83 -23.49
CA LYS A 1128 36.48 39.62 -22.86
C LYS A 1128 35.82 38.36 -23.41
N PHE A 1129 34.50 38.40 -23.61
CA PHE A 1129 33.75 37.30 -24.23
C PHE A 1129 34.23 36.98 -25.66
N ILE A 1130 34.59 37.98 -26.45
CA ILE A 1130 35.11 37.76 -27.82
C ILE A 1130 36.49 37.09 -27.79
N TYR A 1131 37.38 37.47 -26.87
CA TYR A 1131 38.69 36.82 -26.72
C TYR A 1131 38.55 35.33 -26.37
N LEU A 1132 37.65 35.01 -25.43
CA LEU A 1132 37.29 33.64 -25.07
C LEU A 1132 36.74 32.86 -26.26
N LYS A 1133 35.86 33.48 -27.05
CA LYS A 1133 35.27 32.87 -28.24
C LYS A 1133 36.32 32.55 -29.33
N ARG A 1134 37.34 33.39 -29.48
CA ARG A 1134 38.45 33.17 -30.45
C ARG A 1134 39.46 32.11 -29.99
N GLY A 1135 39.23 31.44 -28.86
CA GLY A 1135 40.15 30.43 -28.32
C GLY A 1135 41.49 31.02 -27.87
N GLN A 1136 41.54 32.32 -27.61
CA GLN A 1136 42.74 32.99 -27.12
C GLN A 1136 42.74 32.96 -25.59
N LEU A 1137 43.81 32.43 -24.99
CA LEU A 1137 44.01 32.45 -23.55
C LEU A 1137 44.29 33.89 -23.09
N TYR A 1138 43.37 34.45 -22.30
CA TYR A 1138 43.51 35.77 -21.69
C TYR A 1138 43.99 35.64 -20.24
N ASP A 1139 45.23 36.06 -19.97
CA ASP A 1139 45.73 36.22 -18.60
C ASP A 1139 45.32 37.60 -18.06
N ALA A 1140 44.26 37.62 -17.26
CA ALA A 1140 43.72 38.82 -16.62
C ALA A 1140 44.72 39.53 -15.68
N LYS A 1141 45.83 38.88 -15.28
CA LYS A 1141 46.85 39.48 -14.42
C LYS A 1141 47.88 40.31 -15.20
N ASN A 1142 48.13 39.99 -16.47
CA ASN A 1142 49.27 40.55 -17.23
C ASN A 1142 48.93 41.09 -18.64
N ASN A 1143 47.68 40.96 -19.10
CA ASN A 1143 47.12 41.62 -20.28
C ASN A 1143 47.77 41.30 -21.66
N TYR A 1144 48.18 40.04 -21.94
CA TYR A 1144 48.56 39.54 -23.28
C TYR A 1144 48.27 38.02 -23.50
N VAL A 1145 48.31 37.55 -24.77
CA VAL A 1145 47.90 36.19 -25.24
C VAL A 1145 49.10 35.23 -25.41
N VAL A 1146 48.98 33.96 -24.99
CA VAL A 1146 50.05 32.91 -25.08
C VAL A 1146 49.67 31.80 -26.07
N ASN A 1147 50.61 31.39 -26.94
CA ASN A 1147 50.50 30.21 -27.83
C ASN A 1147 51.63 29.20 -27.52
N ASN A 1148 51.31 27.88 -27.45
CA ASN A 1148 52.03 26.78 -28.12
C ASN A 1148 51.56 25.37 -27.70
N GLU A 1149 51.63 24.45 -28.67
CA GLU A 1149 51.36 22.99 -28.61
C GLU A 1149 52.56 22.17 -28.07
N THR A 1150 52.30 21.04 -27.35
CA THR A 1150 52.81 19.65 -27.60
C THR A 1150 52.58 18.65 -26.42
N GLU A 1151 52.34 17.37 -26.78
CA GLU A 1151 52.04 16.07 -26.11
C GLU A 1151 52.97 15.58 -24.94
N THR A 1152 52.74 14.58 -24.06
CA THR A 1152 51.74 13.51 -23.77
C THR A 1152 51.91 12.98 -22.30
N SER A 1153 50.81 12.71 -21.59
CA SER A 1153 50.61 11.75 -20.46
C SER A 1153 49.13 11.84 -20.07
N GLU A 1154 48.35 10.73 -20.09
CA GLU A 1154 46.87 10.64 -19.97
C GLU A 1154 46.17 11.97 -19.69
N SER A 1155 46.03 12.78 -20.74
CA SER A 1155 45.64 14.18 -20.61
C SER A 1155 44.18 14.30 -20.19
N PHE A 1156 43.91 15.26 -19.31
CA PHE A 1156 42.56 15.74 -19.04
C PHE A 1156 41.75 15.89 -20.34
N SER A 1157 40.60 15.20 -20.44
CA SER A 1157 39.77 15.22 -21.64
C SER A 1157 38.28 15.24 -21.29
N LEU A 1158 37.50 15.95 -22.12
CA LEU A 1158 36.04 15.91 -22.13
C LEU A 1158 35.61 15.41 -23.51
N ASP A 1159 34.92 14.27 -23.58
CA ASP A 1159 34.46 13.67 -24.83
C ASP A 1159 33.19 14.36 -25.33
N GLN A 1160 32.85 14.15 -26.60
CA GLN A 1160 31.56 14.60 -27.11
C GLN A 1160 30.44 13.73 -26.53
N ASN A 1161 29.30 14.33 -26.17
CA ASN A 1161 28.16 13.60 -25.66
C ASN A 1161 27.62 12.58 -26.70
N SER A 1162 27.16 11.41 -26.26
CA SER A 1162 26.68 10.34 -27.14
C SER A 1162 25.31 9.81 -26.68
N PRO A 1163 24.26 9.86 -27.53
CA PRO A 1163 24.23 10.40 -28.90
C PRO A 1163 24.30 11.95 -28.94
N ASN A 1164 24.64 12.54 -30.10
CA ASN A 1164 24.50 13.99 -30.40
C ASN A 1164 24.20 14.17 -31.92
N PRO A 1165 22.99 14.57 -32.33
CA PRO A 1165 21.87 15.03 -31.49
C PRO A 1165 21.29 13.94 -30.59
N PHE A 1166 20.65 14.32 -29.48
CA PHE A 1166 20.03 13.39 -28.52
C PHE A 1166 18.56 13.67 -28.25
N ASN A 1167 17.81 12.66 -27.79
CA ASN A 1167 16.38 12.75 -27.42
C ASN A 1167 15.96 11.71 -26.37
N PRO A 1168 15.48 12.11 -25.17
CA PRO A 1168 15.88 13.28 -24.42
C PRO A 1168 17.12 12.99 -23.55
N THR A 1169 17.73 11.80 -23.64
CA THR A 1169 18.86 11.36 -22.82
C THR A 1169 20.16 11.23 -23.61
N THR A 1170 21.30 11.60 -23.02
CA THR A 1170 22.65 11.45 -23.59
C THR A 1170 23.66 11.14 -22.49
N LYS A 1171 24.82 10.61 -22.86
CA LYS A 1171 25.93 10.34 -21.94
C LYS A 1171 27.09 11.30 -22.22
N ILE A 1172 27.68 11.87 -21.18
CA ILE A 1172 28.84 12.76 -21.23
C ILE A 1172 30.00 12.06 -20.52
N THR A 1173 31.12 11.91 -21.23
CA THR A 1173 32.27 11.15 -20.75
C THR A 1173 33.48 12.08 -20.61
N PHE A 1174 34.27 11.93 -19.55
CA PHE A 1174 35.51 12.69 -19.34
C PHE A 1174 36.57 11.84 -18.66
N THR A 1175 37.85 12.20 -18.83
CA THR A 1175 39.00 11.50 -18.23
C THR A 1175 39.83 12.47 -17.40
N LEU A 1176 40.17 12.06 -16.18
CA LEU A 1176 41.01 12.84 -15.28
C LEU A 1176 42.42 12.22 -15.15
N PRO A 1177 43.49 13.03 -15.26
CA PRO A 1177 44.88 12.58 -15.10
C PRO A 1177 45.26 12.25 -13.65
N ALA A 1178 44.50 12.81 -12.69
CA ALA A 1178 44.68 12.65 -11.26
C ALA A 1178 43.35 12.95 -10.56
N LYS A 1179 43.25 12.57 -9.29
CA LYS A 1179 42.11 12.92 -8.43
C LYS A 1179 41.95 14.44 -8.34
N ASP A 1180 40.80 14.97 -8.72
CA ASP A 1180 40.55 16.41 -8.80
C ASP A 1180 39.07 16.75 -8.52
N VAL A 1181 38.81 17.99 -8.12
CA VAL A 1181 37.45 18.53 -7.97
C VAL A 1181 36.91 18.80 -9.36
N VAL A 1182 35.78 18.19 -9.71
CA VAL A 1182 35.12 18.32 -11.01
C VAL A 1182 33.77 18.99 -10.84
N ARG A 1183 33.48 19.93 -11.74
CA ARG A 1183 32.18 20.56 -11.92
C ARG A 1183 31.75 20.48 -13.38
N LEU A 1184 30.74 19.67 -13.67
CA LEU A 1184 30.12 19.52 -14.99
C LEU A 1184 28.75 20.22 -14.99
N LYS A 1185 28.62 21.31 -15.74
CA LYS A 1185 27.40 22.13 -15.84
C LYS A 1185 26.90 22.23 -17.27
N VAL A 1186 25.60 22.49 -17.46
CA VAL A 1186 24.94 22.69 -18.75
C VAL A 1186 24.38 24.11 -18.82
N TYR A 1187 24.56 24.75 -19.97
CA TYR A 1187 24.14 26.10 -20.29
C TYR A 1187 23.34 26.13 -21.60
N ASP A 1188 22.43 27.09 -21.71
CA ASP A 1188 21.79 27.40 -22.99
C ASP A 1188 22.60 28.42 -23.83
N ILE A 1189 22.09 28.78 -25.02
CA ILE A 1189 22.76 29.72 -25.94
C ILE A 1189 22.91 31.14 -25.39
N LEU A 1190 22.17 31.51 -24.33
CA LEU A 1190 22.27 32.80 -23.65
C LEU A 1190 23.24 32.75 -22.46
N GLY A 1191 23.92 31.62 -22.25
CA GLY A 1191 24.85 31.43 -21.13
C GLY A 1191 24.16 31.16 -19.80
N ARG A 1192 22.84 30.89 -19.78
CA ARG A 1192 22.11 30.58 -18.54
C ARG A 1192 22.36 29.13 -18.17
N GLU A 1193 22.71 28.88 -16.91
CA GLU A 1193 22.85 27.53 -16.38
C GLU A 1193 21.46 26.86 -16.33
N VAL A 1194 21.35 25.69 -16.96
CA VAL A 1194 20.09 24.92 -17.05
C VAL A 1194 20.19 23.57 -16.33
N ALA A 1195 21.40 23.07 -16.02
CA ALA A 1195 21.61 21.89 -15.19
C ALA A 1195 23.04 21.81 -14.62
N VAL A 1196 23.20 21.11 -13.49
CA VAL A 1196 24.50 20.65 -12.96
C VAL A 1196 24.49 19.13 -12.98
N LEU A 1197 25.46 18.51 -13.63
CA LEU A 1197 25.52 17.06 -13.88
C LEU A 1197 26.51 16.34 -12.97
N ALA A 1198 27.58 17.03 -12.55
CA ALA A 1198 28.52 16.56 -11.54
C ALA A 1198 29.11 17.75 -10.80
N ASP A 1199 29.27 17.67 -9.48
CA ASP A 1199 29.97 18.68 -8.67
C ASP A 1199 30.56 18.00 -7.42
N GLY A 1200 31.87 17.75 -7.42
CA GLY A 1200 32.54 17.04 -6.33
C GLY A 1200 33.93 16.53 -6.68
N LEU A 1201 34.54 15.77 -5.76
CA LEU A 1201 35.86 15.18 -5.95
C LEU A 1201 35.76 13.86 -6.72
N PHE A 1202 36.43 13.74 -7.85
CA PHE A 1202 36.45 12.55 -8.70
C PHE A 1202 37.83 11.91 -8.67
N GLU A 1203 37.88 10.57 -8.62
CA GLU A 1203 39.13 9.81 -8.68
C GLU A 1203 39.77 9.87 -10.07
N THR A 1204 41.05 9.53 -10.18
CA THR A 1204 41.74 9.44 -11.48
C THR A 1204 41.06 8.42 -12.41
N GLY A 1205 41.05 8.67 -13.72
CA GLY A 1205 40.46 7.77 -14.72
C GLY A 1205 39.22 8.32 -15.42
N LYS A 1206 38.51 7.44 -16.13
CA LYS A 1206 37.39 7.77 -17.02
C LYS A 1206 36.05 7.71 -16.29
N HIS A 1207 35.23 8.74 -16.46
CA HIS A 1207 33.93 8.92 -15.84
C HIS A 1207 32.85 9.15 -16.90
N GLU A 1208 31.66 8.62 -16.66
CA GLU A 1208 30.50 8.75 -17.56
C GLU A 1208 29.28 9.24 -16.76
N ILE A 1209 28.66 10.32 -17.22
CA ILE A 1209 27.51 10.98 -16.58
C ILE A 1209 26.34 11.01 -17.55
N GLU A 1210 25.18 10.49 -17.14
CA GLU A 1210 23.95 10.54 -17.92
C GLU A 1210 23.20 11.87 -17.72
N PHE A 1211 22.74 12.47 -18.82
CA PHE A 1211 21.95 13.70 -18.81
C PHE A 1211 20.56 13.47 -19.43
N ASN A 1212 19.51 13.71 -18.65
CA ASN A 1212 18.11 13.67 -19.10
C ASN A 1212 17.56 15.10 -19.27
N ALA A 1213 17.37 15.52 -20.52
CA ALA A 1213 16.91 16.85 -20.91
C ALA A 1213 15.40 16.91 -21.23
N SER A 1214 14.59 15.98 -20.72
CA SER A 1214 13.14 15.90 -21.01
C SER A 1214 12.37 17.20 -20.70
N ARG A 1215 12.88 18.03 -19.79
CA ARG A 1215 12.27 19.32 -19.39
C ARG A 1215 12.81 20.54 -20.14
N LEU A 1216 13.79 20.38 -21.04
CA LEU A 1216 14.41 21.48 -21.80
C LEU A 1216 13.87 21.54 -23.24
N PRO A 1217 13.71 22.73 -23.87
CA PRO A 1217 13.27 22.83 -25.26
C PRO A 1217 14.32 22.31 -26.26
N SER A 1218 13.91 21.89 -27.47
CA SER A 1218 14.86 21.57 -28.55
C SER A 1218 15.78 22.76 -28.81
N GLY A 1219 17.08 22.53 -28.97
CA GLY A 1219 18.03 23.62 -29.13
C GLY A 1219 19.47 23.22 -28.89
N VAL A 1220 20.34 24.22 -29.07
CA VAL A 1220 21.78 24.10 -28.81
C VAL A 1220 22.04 24.40 -27.34
N TYR A 1221 22.80 23.50 -26.71
CA TYR A 1221 23.27 23.64 -25.34
C TYR A 1221 24.78 23.48 -25.30
N PHE A 1222 25.39 23.99 -24.24
CA PHE A 1222 26.81 23.84 -23.95
C PHE A 1222 26.96 23.13 -22.61
N TYR A 1223 27.90 22.21 -22.49
CA TYR A 1223 28.28 21.66 -21.19
C TYR A 1223 29.73 21.97 -20.91
N ASN A 1224 30.02 22.42 -19.69
CA ASN A 1224 31.34 22.84 -19.23
C ASN A 1224 31.80 21.92 -18.11
N LEU A 1225 32.97 21.30 -18.29
CA LEU A 1225 33.70 20.55 -17.29
C LEU A 1225 34.82 21.45 -16.74
N THR A 1226 34.73 21.81 -15.46
CA THR A 1226 35.77 22.55 -14.75
C THR A 1226 36.44 21.67 -13.72
N THR A 1227 37.77 21.73 -13.65
CA THR A 1227 38.59 21.16 -12.59
C THR A 1227 39.44 22.22 -11.90
N SER A 1228 40.27 21.84 -10.92
CA SER A 1228 41.14 22.81 -10.22
C SER A 1228 42.14 23.51 -11.15
N SER A 1229 42.54 22.87 -12.25
CA SER A 1229 43.57 23.36 -13.17
C SER A 1229 43.10 23.60 -14.61
N SER A 1230 41.88 23.20 -14.98
CA SER A 1230 41.44 23.23 -16.38
C SER A 1230 39.92 23.41 -16.51
N SER A 1231 39.46 24.03 -17.59
CA SER A 1231 38.02 24.14 -17.90
C SER A 1231 37.80 23.93 -19.40
N VAL A 1232 36.94 22.99 -19.76
CA VAL A 1232 36.66 22.62 -21.15
C VAL A 1232 35.16 22.61 -21.38
N THR A 1233 34.71 23.27 -22.45
CA THR A 1233 33.29 23.36 -22.84
C THR A 1233 33.07 22.67 -24.18
N LYS A 1234 31.96 21.94 -24.31
CA LYS A 1234 31.51 21.32 -25.57
C LYS A 1234 30.04 21.60 -25.85
N LYS A 1235 29.67 21.50 -27.13
CA LYS A 1235 28.32 21.79 -27.65
C LYS A 1235 27.53 20.50 -27.85
N MET A 1236 26.27 20.48 -27.42
CA MET A 1236 25.30 19.42 -27.68
C MET A 1236 24.01 19.95 -28.32
N LEU A 1237 23.34 19.11 -29.12
CA LEU A 1237 22.10 19.44 -29.79
C LEU A 1237 20.97 18.51 -29.30
N LEU A 1238 19.96 19.10 -28.65
CA LEU A 1238 18.74 18.39 -28.24
C LEU A 1238 17.69 18.53 -29.35
N LEU A 1239 17.17 17.40 -29.84
CA LEU A 1239 16.06 17.36 -30.81
C LEU A 1239 14.91 16.57 -30.21
N LYS A 1240 13.81 17.25 -29.85
CA LYS A 1240 12.55 16.60 -29.46
C LYS A 1240 11.68 16.29 -30.67
#